data_AF-A0A7S7TWP7-F1
#
_entry.id   AF-A0A7S7TWP7-F1
#
_cell.length_a   1.000
_cell.length_b   1.000
_cell.length_c   1.000
_cell.angle_alpha   90.00
_cell.angle_beta   90.00
_cell.angle_gamma   90.00
#
_symmetry.space_group_name_H-M   'P 1'
#
loop_
_entity.id
_entity.type
_entity.pdbx_description
1 polymer ?
#
loop_
_entity_poly.entity_id
_entity_poly.type
_entity_poly.pdbx_seq_one_letter_code
_entity_poly.pdbx_strand_id
1 'polypeptide(L)'
;MKKPGAYLFVLRLFVALGCCALGPASALADGGKPDTPVRVLPYPFSHIVSFAADTDALRPWHGAAIHRFFNEELGLTISDSLWPQGSEGISAFFVGPGQLNRSPSGIGSESTFALLLREWHRGNIDHFHSWHEDSPLPFRTEIQPPLSLSAARSSLSMSSVGLPPQPSRNVRFYFSAAPPADLSIMLHDSKGRSSIFGSGGITRGQDIQFEVGPLGWIVEVIVPLQSNSVTRPVDPMSIDRIEFIAPSCATGCAASLTRVERDHFSRYTVLSEIPWLEAWNVRPAILTSHGGNTLIQDFGVPGQVAKFVAFDNPALVDTHAALADQKQSHAYHSDLLRNLGVIAVWSYFPADAKDLFAPPDGPEVQRGLPPLSSTYQQLYNLPRALPPPLDTGSEDKFDASARVSLADIPEDERKELYCGPSCTVSQGNALAMLIASDLQSINRGKKVKTLVYTHFGSEDGTPNFRASPEEPVTQAVRKWMRRFANYVYDFDGSIGIGRRIWSPPANTWVRYQVMHSNIASHLVVDGSAVSITPWTDPVTQTTWPDLRAGTRDLHGLTVYVPDVEHASVRIGGKETQSFTRNPPDETGRASITLVDDQVPTPIIGRVSLKDRARVEAISGQYTDLSEANSHVSLAADQADGASVVIKPWRLDLWNTSHLQLAVRKRCASKDSAGCLESRFKIELLMQDGGTVSILEDQAPDRRVSSSTWSVPRLKRLDEWVSHTLDVTQLSWSKFIDQGDDWRRPGLPLGRVKEVRVSLTNAPAGTTLDVQNFRALRPSGNGQAPDGTKLIAGRVTLDGWIPAPGVEVRAATEPGHTTTTATDQDGYYFFPGQPNGKIVSIRAQLGSRQCFPRQGRRIEIGKDEAELDIQLGQNLQFSRGSSQLPFTAATDPEQACEATPELLAQGR
;
A
#
# COMPACT_ATOMS: atom_id res chain seq x y z
N MET A 1 35.60 -61.26 -14.26
CA MET A 1 35.13 -62.24 -13.25
C MET A 1 33.66 -61.96 -12.94
N LYS A 2 32.83 -63.01 -13.05
CA LYS A 2 31.42 -63.19 -12.61
C LYS A 2 30.41 -62.05 -12.84
N LYS A 3 29.84 -62.07 -14.05
CA LYS A 3 28.43 -61.82 -14.45
C LYS A 3 27.46 -62.81 -13.72
N PRO A 4 26.11 -62.80 -13.94
CA PRO A 4 25.15 -61.73 -14.30
C PRO A 4 23.73 -61.92 -13.68
N GLY A 5 22.74 -61.10 -14.07
CA GLY A 5 21.40 -61.60 -14.43
C GLY A 5 20.20 -60.76 -13.98
N ALA A 6 19.11 -60.54 -14.74
CA ALA A 6 18.85 -60.10 -16.10
C ALA A 6 17.31 -60.15 -16.34
N TYR A 7 16.84 -59.39 -17.35
CA TYR A 7 15.57 -59.44 -18.11
C TYR A 7 14.30 -58.75 -17.54
N LEU A 8 13.58 -57.81 -18.18
CA LEU A 8 13.11 -57.50 -19.57
C LEU A 8 11.81 -58.19 -20.06
N PHE A 9 10.89 -57.34 -20.58
CA PHE A 9 9.79 -57.53 -21.56
C PHE A 9 8.37 -58.07 -21.13
N VAL A 10 7.40 -57.14 -21.09
CA VAL A 10 6.25 -56.95 -22.04
C VAL A 10 5.08 -57.96 -22.14
N LEU A 11 3.87 -57.37 -21.97
CA LEU A 11 2.53 -57.56 -22.59
C LEU A 11 1.88 -58.94 -22.84
N ARG A 12 0.64 -59.01 -22.32
CA ARG A 12 -0.67 -59.44 -22.93
C ARG A 12 -0.87 -60.89 -23.40
N LEU A 13 -1.89 -61.57 -22.83
CA LEU A 13 -3.16 -61.95 -23.49
C LEU A 13 -4.14 -62.57 -22.45
N PHE A 14 -5.30 -61.98 -22.12
CA PHE A 14 -6.66 -62.04 -22.71
C PHE A 14 -7.67 -63.00 -21.99
N VAL A 15 -8.66 -62.37 -21.32
CA VAL A 15 -10.14 -62.53 -21.46
C VAL A 15 -11.00 -63.48 -20.58
N ALA A 16 -12.04 -62.82 -20.02
CA ALA A 16 -13.38 -63.25 -19.59
C ALA A 16 -13.48 -63.99 -18.24
N LEU A 17 -14.37 -63.65 -17.28
CA LEU A 17 -15.75 -63.17 -17.34
C LEU A 17 -16.13 -62.53 -15.98
N GLY A 18 -17.08 -61.58 -15.98
CA GLY A 18 -18.01 -61.40 -14.85
C GLY A 18 -18.18 -60.00 -14.29
N CYS A 19 -19.18 -59.27 -14.82
CA CYS A 19 -19.68 -57.98 -14.34
C CYS A 19 -20.05 -57.94 -12.84
N CYS A 20 -19.78 -56.81 -12.17
CA CYS A 20 -20.75 -55.98 -11.43
C CYS A 20 -20.06 -54.93 -10.53
N ALA A 21 -20.59 -53.70 -10.54
CA ALA A 21 -20.40 -52.59 -9.59
C ALA A 21 -19.05 -51.84 -9.58
N LEU A 22 -18.95 -50.83 -10.47
CA LEU A 22 -18.10 -49.65 -10.26
C LEU A 22 -18.80 -48.71 -9.26
N GLY A 23 -18.24 -48.59 -8.06
CA GLY A 23 -18.47 -47.46 -7.16
C GLY A 23 -17.17 -46.66 -7.02
N PRO A 24 -17.21 -45.33 -6.84
CA PRO A 24 -16.00 -44.53 -6.65
C PRO A 24 -15.38 -44.90 -5.30
N ALA A 25 -14.10 -45.26 -5.31
CA ALA A 25 -13.33 -45.48 -4.09
C ALA A 25 -13.13 -44.13 -3.39
N SER A 26 -14.01 -43.83 -2.44
CA SER A 26 -13.85 -42.77 -1.46
C SER A 26 -12.85 -43.22 -0.39
N ALA A 27 -12.06 -42.25 0.07
CA ALA A 27 -11.57 -42.12 1.45
C ALA A 27 -10.76 -43.32 2.02
N LEU A 28 -9.46 -43.32 1.76
CA LEU A 28 -8.53 -43.70 2.83
C LEU A 28 -8.29 -42.44 3.68
N ALA A 29 -9.06 -42.34 4.75
CA ALA A 29 -8.90 -41.35 5.80
C ALA A 29 -7.53 -41.54 6.47
N ASP A 30 -6.73 -40.48 6.47
CA ASP A 30 -5.58 -40.32 7.35
C ASP A 30 -6.12 -40.20 8.79
N GLY A 31 -6.34 -41.34 9.43
CA GLY A 31 -6.75 -41.41 10.82
C GLY A 31 -5.60 -40.96 11.74
N GLY A 32 -5.80 -39.87 12.48
CA GLY A 32 -5.05 -39.65 13.74
C GLY A 32 -4.58 -38.22 14.06
N LYS A 33 -4.83 -37.21 13.23
CA LYS A 33 -4.69 -35.81 13.64
C LYS A 33 -6.07 -35.14 13.63
N PRO A 34 -6.48 -34.40 14.68
CA PRO A 34 -7.64 -33.53 14.55
C PRO A 34 -7.39 -32.58 13.39
N ASP A 35 -8.32 -32.53 12.44
CA ASP A 35 -8.21 -31.63 11.30
C ASP A 35 -8.00 -30.21 11.80
N THR A 36 -6.92 -29.57 11.34
CA THR A 36 -6.62 -28.19 11.72
C THR A 36 -7.84 -27.31 11.41
N PRO A 37 -8.33 -26.50 12.37
CA PRO A 37 -9.50 -25.65 12.16
C PRO A 37 -9.19 -24.47 11.22
N VAL A 38 -7.91 -24.17 10.97
CA VAL A 38 -7.44 -23.05 10.16
C VAL A 38 -6.90 -23.55 8.83
N ARG A 39 -7.29 -22.89 7.73
CA ARG A 39 -6.69 -23.12 6.40
C ARG A 39 -5.41 -22.28 6.25
N VAL A 40 -4.41 -22.86 5.60
CA VAL A 40 -3.09 -22.24 5.39
C VAL A 40 -3.13 -20.97 4.53
N LEU A 41 -4.03 -20.92 3.55
CA LEU A 41 -4.26 -19.76 2.70
C LEU A 41 -5.76 -19.43 2.68
N PRO A 42 -6.15 -18.19 2.38
CA PRO A 42 -7.56 -17.83 2.35
C PRO A 42 -8.32 -18.62 1.29
N TYR A 43 -9.57 -19.00 1.55
CA TYR A 43 -10.44 -19.56 0.51
C TYR A 43 -10.83 -18.49 -0.52
N PRO A 44 -10.79 -18.78 -1.85
CA PRO A 44 -10.62 -20.09 -2.52
C PRO A 44 -9.16 -20.43 -2.92
N PHE A 45 -8.16 -19.72 -2.42
CA PHE A 45 -6.81 -19.77 -2.97
C PHE A 45 -5.98 -20.97 -2.50
N SER A 46 -5.15 -21.46 -3.40
CA SER A 46 -4.21 -22.57 -3.18
C SER A 46 -2.75 -22.13 -3.23
N HIS A 47 -2.51 -20.90 -3.71
CA HIS A 47 -1.19 -20.33 -3.96
C HIS A 47 -1.19 -18.86 -3.53
N ILE A 48 0.00 -18.30 -3.31
CA ILE A 48 0.16 -16.87 -3.07
C ILE A 48 1.34 -16.32 -3.86
N VAL A 49 1.10 -15.20 -4.52
CA VAL A 49 2.12 -14.38 -5.17
C VAL A 49 1.86 -12.93 -4.76
N SER A 50 2.78 -12.35 -4.00
CA SER A 50 2.77 -10.94 -3.59
C SER A 50 4.02 -10.25 -4.13
N PHE A 51 4.07 -8.92 -4.10
CA PHE A 51 5.15 -8.14 -4.70
C PHE A 51 5.70 -7.15 -3.68
N ALA A 52 7.01 -7.17 -3.48
CA ALA A 52 7.75 -6.14 -2.76
C ALA A 52 8.55 -5.37 -3.81
N ALA A 53 7.93 -4.34 -4.38
CA ALA A 53 8.51 -3.62 -5.48
C ALA A 53 9.63 -2.70 -5.01
N ASP A 54 10.63 -2.56 -5.86
CA ASP A 54 11.72 -1.61 -5.78
C ASP A 54 11.36 -0.40 -6.65
N THR A 55 11.58 0.80 -6.12
CA THR A 55 11.20 2.07 -6.75
C THR A 55 12.37 2.75 -7.46
N ASP A 56 13.51 2.06 -7.58
CA ASP A 56 14.66 2.49 -8.38
C ASP A 56 14.24 2.83 -9.81
N ALA A 57 14.68 4.00 -10.28
CA ALA A 57 14.32 4.57 -11.59
C ALA A 57 12.81 4.79 -11.83
N LEU A 58 11.95 4.60 -10.82
CA LEU A 58 10.52 4.82 -10.95
C LEU A 58 10.15 6.29 -10.71
N ARG A 59 9.73 6.95 -11.79
CA ARG A 59 9.20 8.32 -11.71
C ARG A 59 7.78 8.33 -11.15
N PRO A 60 7.34 9.42 -10.48
CA PRO A 60 6.01 9.48 -9.88
C PRO A 60 4.87 9.23 -10.89
N TRP A 61 4.94 9.84 -12.08
CA TRP A 61 3.94 9.60 -13.13
C TRP A 61 3.93 8.16 -13.64
N HIS A 62 5.09 7.52 -13.68
CA HIS A 62 5.23 6.15 -14.19
C HIS A 62 4.62 5.17 -13.20
N GLY A 63 4.90 5.33 -11.90
CA GLY A 63 4.25 4.56 -10.83
C GLY A 63 2.72 4.68 -10.88
N ALA A 64 2.19 5.90 -10.95
CA ALA A 64 0.75 6.12 -11.07
C ALA A 64 0.14 5.46 -12.32
N ALA A 65 0.84 5.48 -13.46
CA ALA A 65 0.38 4.81 -14.68
C ALA A 65 0.43 3.28 -14.55
N ILE A 66 1.44 2.72 -13.90
CA ILE A 66 1.52 1.28 -13.58
C ILE A 66 0.38 0.88 -12.64
N HIS A 67 0.11 1.65 -11.57
CA HIS A 67 -1.00 1.37 -10.66
C HIS A 67 -2.35 1.42 -11.38
N ARG A 68 -2.53 2.37 -12.30
CA ARG A 68 -3.73 2.39 -13.15
C ARG A 68 -3.87 1.09 -13.96
N PHE A 69 -2.78 0.56 -14.50
CA PHE A 69 -2.82 -0.71 -15.22
C PHE A 69 -3.07 -1.90 -14.27
N PHE A 70 -2.23 -2.11 -13.25
CA PHE A 70 -2.33 -3.27 -12.36
C PHE A 70 -3.59 -3.23 -11.48
N ASN A 71 -3.83 -2.12 -10.80
CA ASN A 71 -4.88 -2.01 -9.81
C ASN A 71 -6.23 -1.63 -10.43
N GLU A 72 -6.26 -0.74 -11.44
CA GLU A 72 -7.53 -0.28 -12.01
C GLU A 72 -8.02 -1.09 -13.21
N GLU A 73 -7.15 -1.35 -14.18
CA GLU A 73 -7.50 -2.14 -15.37
C GLU A 73 -7.59 -3.62 -15.03
N LEU A 74 -6.62 -4.19 -14.31
CA LEU A 74 -6.64 -5.64 -14.00
C LEU A 74 -7.36 -5.98 -12.69
N GLY A 75 -7.57 -5.00 -11.80
CA GLY A 75 -8.20 -5.19 -10.49
C GLY A 75 -7.27 -5.72 -9.40
N LEU A 76 -6.00 -5.97 -9.70
CA LEU A 76 -5.05 -6.61 -8.80
C LEU A 76 -4.70 -5.69 -7.63
N THR A 77 -4.82 -6.18 -6.40
CA THR A 77 -4.43 -5.41 -5.20
C THR A 77 -2.94 -5.53 -4.92
N ILE A 78 -2.12 -5.18 -5.90
CA ILE A 78 -0.65 -5.18 -5.79
C ILE A 78 -0.20 -3.83 -5.26
N SER A 79 0.80 -3.82 -4.40
CA SER A 79 1.39 -2.59 -3.86
C SER A 79 2.83 -2.40 -4.32
N ASP A 80 3.22 -1.13 -4.37
CA ASP A 80 4.55 -0.62 -4.67
C ASP A 80 5.22 -0.07 -3.39
N SER A 81 6.47 0.37 -3.54
CA SER A 81 7.23 1.09 -2.53
C SER A 81 7.54 2.52 -2.94
N LEU A 82 8.03 3.31 -1.98
CA LEU A 82 8.59 4.64 -2.23
C LEU A 82 9.81 4.89 -1.35
N TRP A 83 10.52 5.96 -1.67
CA TRP A 83 11.53 6.55 -0.79
C TRP A 83 10.89 7.62 0.11
N PRO A 84 11.09 7.62 1.43
CA PRO A 84 10.81 8.80 2.23
C PRO A 84 11.59 10.03 1.71
N GLN A 85 12.92 9.95 1.62
CA GLN A 85 13.78 11.03 1.10
C GLN A 85 14.48 10.65 -0.22
N GLY A 86 14.61 11.59 -1.15
CA GLY A 86 15.47 11.44 -2.31
C GLY A 86 15.54 12.68 -3.19
N SER A 87 15.72 12.53 -4.49
CA SER A 87 15.90 13.65 -5.42
C SER A 87 14.60 14.12 -6.08
N GLU A 88 14.65 15.26 -6.76
CA GLU A 88 13.55 15.70 -7.61
C GLU A 88 13.37 14.74 -8.80
N GLY A 89 12.11 14.45 -9.15
CA GLY A 89 11.78 13.59 -10.29
C GLY A 89 11.72 12.09 -10.00
N ILE A 90 12.07 11.65 -8.79
CA ILE A 90 11.87 10.28 -8.32
C ILE A 90 10.69 10.17 -7.36
N SER A 91 10.24 8.94 -7.07
CA SER A 91 9.13 8.66 -6.16
C SER A 91 9.55 8.80 -4.69
N ALA A 92 9.78 10.06 -4.27
CA ALA A 92 10.13 10.43 -2.89
C ALA A 92 9.22 11.51 -2.27
N PHE A 93 8.89 11.38 -0.97
CA PHE A 93 8.11 12.39 -0.25
C PHE A 93 8.90 13.68 0.01
N PHE A 94 10.19 13.55 0.31
CA PHE A 94 11.08 14.65 0.71
C PHE A 94 12.27 14.76 -0.24
N VAL A 95 12.75 15.99 -0.45
CA VAL A 95 14.00 16.30 -1.20
C VAL A 95 15.18 16.61 -0.29
N GLY A 96 15.01 16.34 1.01
CA GLY A 96 15.96 16.63 2.06
C GLY A 96 15.27 16.73 3.41
N PRO A 97 16.02 16.81 4.52
CA PRO A 97 15.48 16.69 5.87
C PRO A 97 14.29 17.64 6.13
N GLY A 98 13.08 17.08 6.23
CA GLY A 98 11.84 17.80 6.48
C GLY A 98 11.34 18.70 5.33
N GLN A 99 11.92 18.61 4.14
CA GLN A 99 11.57 19.42 2.98
C GLN A 99 10.76 18.61 1.96
N LEU A 100 9.48 18.95 1.79
CA LEU A 100 8.58 18.26 0.86
C LEU A 100 9.07 18.32 -0.60
N ASN A 101 8.90 17.22 -1.32
CA ASN A 101 9.14 17.12 -2.75
C ASN A 101 8.00 17.78 -3.54
N ARG A 102 8.15 19.09 -3.74
CA ARG A 102 7.18 19.94 -4.45
C ARG A 102 7.39 19.97 -5.97
N SER A 103 8.31 19.15 -6.51
CA SER A 103 8.50 19.07 -7.96
C SER A 103 7.21 18.59 -8.64
N PRO A 104 6.97 18.94 -9.92
CA PRO A 104 5.86 18.37 -10.67
C PRO A 104 5.94 16.84 -10.70
N SER A 105 4.83 16.17 -10.42
CA SER A 105 4.77 14.70 -10.46
C SER A 105 4.77 14.12 -11.88
N GLY A 106 4.40 14.93 -12.87
CA GLY A 106 4.13 14.50 -14.25
C GLY A 106 2.71 14.02 -14.50
N ILE A 107 1.86 13.98 -13.45
CA ILE A 107 0.42 13.73 -13.54
C ILE A 107 -0.33 14.98 -13.10
N GLY A 108 -1.28 15.43 -13.91
CA GLY A 108 -2.14 16.56 -13.57
C GLY A 108 -1.36 17.83 -13.22
N SER A 109 -1.76 18.51 -12.14
CA SER A 109 -1.03 19.65 -11.56
C SER A 109 -0.50 19.36 -10.15
N GLU A 110 -0.47 18.08 -9.78
CA GLU A 110 -0.03 17.59 -8.47
C GLU A 110 1.49 17.64 -8.34
N SER A 111 1.96 18.06 -7.16
CA SER A 111 3.34 17.86 -6.72
C SER A 111 3.61 16.39 -6.44
N THR A 112 4.88 15.99 -6.51
CA THR A 112 5.30 14.60 -6.25
C THR A 112 4.82 14.10 -4.89
N PHE A 113 5.10 14.81 -3.79
CA PHE A 113 4.71 14.35 -2.46
C PHE A 113 3.19 14.12 -2.34
N ALA A 114 2.38 14.96 -2.98
CA ALA A 114 0.93 14.90 -2.89
C ALA A 114 0.36 13.75 -3.73
N LEU A 115 0.93 13.49 -4.91
CA LEU A 115 0.58 12.30 -5.70
C LEU A 115 0.88 11.03 -4.90
N LEU A 116 2.10 10.91 -4.35
CA LEU A 116 2.51 9.73 -3.57
C LEU A 116 1.62 9.52 -2.33
N LEU A 117 1.21 10.60 -1.66
CA LEU A 117 0.33 10.51 -0.49
C LEU A 117 -1.06 9.96 -0.88
N ARG A 118 -1.58 10.37 -2.04
CA ARG A 118 -2.83 9.82 -2.59
C ARG A 118 -2.66 8.34 -2.93
N GLU A 119 -1.61 7.98 -3.65
CA GLU A 119 -1.32 6.58 -4.02
C GLU A 119 -1.16 5.68 -2.78
N TRP A 120 -0.54 6.18 -1.71
CA TRP A 120 -0.48 5.50 -0.40
C TRP A 120 -1.88 5.22 0.17
N HIS A 121 -2.73 6.26 0.27
CA HIS A 121 -4.08 6.11 0.83
C HIS A 121 -5.10 5.47 -0.13
N ARG A 122 -4.77 5.28 -1.41
CA ARG A 122 -5.44 4.35 -2.33
C ARG A 122 -5.08 2.89 -2.05
N GLY A 123 -3.91 2.65 -1.43
CA GLY A 123 -3.35 1.32 -1.21
C GLY A 123 -2.49 0.81 -2.36
N ASN A 124 -2.08 1.70 -3.27
CA ASN A 124 -1.18 1.36 -4.36
C ASN A 124 0.27 1.34 -3.89
N ILE A 125 0.59 2.07 -2.81
CA ILE A 125 1.88 2.03 -2.12
C ILE A 125 1.62 1.64 -0.68
N ASP A 126 2.43 0.73 -0.11
CA ASP A 126 2.27 0.35 1.30
C ASP A 126 3.58 0.17 2.09
N HIS A 127 4.73 0.14 1.45
CA HIS A 127 6.01 -0.05 2.13
C HIS A 127 7.07 0.96 1.72
N PHE A 128 8.13 1.05 2.52
CA PHE A 128 9.30 1.83 2.17
C PHE A 128 10.33 0.94 1.52
N HIS A 129 10.98 1.48 0.49
CA HIS A 129 12.07 0.78 -0.15
C HIS A 129 13.29 0.77 0.78
N SER A 130 13.89 1.93 1.00
CA SER A 130 14.68 2.26 2.17
C SER A 130 14.42 3.74 2.52
N TRP A 131 15.09 4.34 3.49
CA TRP A 131 14.70 5.70 3.94
C TRP A 131 15.10 6.78 2.94
N HIS A 132 16.24 6.59 2.28
CA HIS A 132 16.87 7.55 1.39
C HIS A 132 17.26 6.88 0.07
N GLU A 133 17.05 7.55 -1.06
CA GLU A 133 17.50 7.05 -2.38
C GLU A 133 18.99 6.70 -2.43
N ASP A 134 19.36 6.00 -3.50
CA ASP A 134 20.75 5.68 -3.83
C ASP A 134 21.68 6.90 -3.79
N SER A 135 22.54 6.93 -2.77
CA SER A 135 23.42 8.06 -2.49
C SER A 135 24.84 7.87 -3.03
N PRO A 136 25.52 8.97 -3.41
CA PRO A 136 26.96 8.94 -3.65
C PRO A 136 27.78 8.49 -2.43
N LEU A 137 29.01 8.04 -2.68
CA LEU A 137 29.91 7.55 -1.62
C LEU A 137 30.25 8.64 -0.59
N PRO A 138 30.24 8.31 0.72
CA PRO A 138 30.61 9.26 1.76
C PRO A 138 32.11 9.57 1.71
N PHE A 139 32.45 10.77 2.16
CA PHE A 139 33.82 11.27 2.21
C PHE A 139 34.32 11.36 3.65
N ARG A 140 35.53 10.88 3.89
CA ARG A 140 36.11 10.78 5.24
C ARG A 140 37.48 11.44 5.28
N THR A 141 37.69 12.26 6.31
CA THR A 141 38.99 12.84 6.65
C THR A 141 39.37 12.48 8.08
N GLU A 142 40.40 11.64 8.22
CA GLU A 142 41.02 11.34 9.50
C GLU A 142 41.94 12.50 9.92
N ILE A 143 41.86 12.88 11.20
CA ILE A 143 42.64 13.99 11.76
C ILE A 143 43.80 13.40 12.56
N GLN A 144 45.00 13.50 12.01
CA GLN A 144 46.22 12.92 12.59
C GLN A 144 47.34 13.97 12.68
N PRO A 145 47.79 14.35 13.89
CA PRO A 145 47.20 13.99 15.19
C PRO A 145 45.81 14.63 15.41
N PRO A 146 44.96 14.11 16.32
CA PRO A 146 43.67 14.71 16.65
C PRO A 146 43.78 16.19 17.01
N LEU A 147 42.84 17.02 16.55
CA LEU A 147 42.83 18.46 16.83
C LEU A 147 42.20 18.72 18.20
N SER A 148 43.03 19.06 19.20
CA SER A 148 42.54 19.43 20.52
C SER A 148 41.79 20.77 20.51
N LEU A 149 40.66 20.82 21.23
CA LEU A 149 39.97 22.08 21.53
C LEU A 149 40.68 22.79 22.70
N SER A 150 41.92 23.23 22.46
CA SER A 150 42.82 23.76 23.50
C SER A 150 42.72 25.27 23.73
N ALA A 151 41.87 25.97 22.98
CA ALA A 151 41.68 27.42 23.06
C ALA A 151 40.21 27.78 22.82
N ALA A 152 39.84 29.03 23.09
CA ALA A 152 38.50 29.56 22.81
C ALA A 152 38.10 29.45 21.33
N ARG A 153 39.10 29.40 20.45
CA ARG A 153 38.95 29.15 19.01
C ARG A 153 40.07 28.22 18.53
N SER A 154 39.67 27.09 17.94
CA SER A 154 40.56 26.17 17.21
C SER A 154 40.20 26.19 15.73
N SER A 155 41.17 26.03 14.83
CA SER A 155 40.92 25.96 13.39
C SER A 155 41.54 24.71 12.77
N LEU A 156 40.83 24.13 11.81
CA LEU A 156 41.29 23.03 10.97
C LEU A 156 41.32 23.50 9.52
N SER A 157 42.50 23.48 8.90
CA SER A 157 42.62 23.59 7.44
C SER A 157 42.48 22.21 6.80
N MET A 158 41.71 22.12 5.72
CA MET A 158 41.46 20.89 4.96
C MET A 158 41.80 21.09 3.49
N SER A 159 42.25 20.02 2.82
CA SER A 159 42.39 20.04 1.36
C SER A 159 41.00 19.93 0.70
N SER A 160 40.67 20.90 -0.16
CA SER A 160 39.45 20.87 -0.98
C SER A 160 39.68 20.35 -2.40
N VAL A 161 40.93 19.99 -2.76
CA VAL A 161 41.31 19.67 -4.14
C VAL A 161 40.86 18.25 -4.51
N GLY A 162 40.03 18.14 -5.56
CA GLY A 162 39.76 16.88 -6.26
C GLY A 162 38.54 16.08 -5.79
N LEU A 163 37.62 16.66 -5.01
CA LEU A 163 36.38 15.96 -4.64
C LEU A 163 35.32 16.10 -5.73
N PRO A 164 34.63 15.00 -6.09
CA PRO A 164 33.52 15.08 -7.02
C PRO A 164 32.40 15.94 -6.41
N PRO A 165 31.75 16.81 -7.21
CA PRO A 165 30.57 17.52 -6.73
C PRO A 165 29.50 16.50 -6.35
N GLN A 166 29.00 16.58 -5.13
CA GLN A 166 27.91 15.74 -4.62
C GLN A 166 26.89 16.62 -3.88
N PRO A 167 25.61 16.24 -3.85
CA PRO A 167 24.59 16.95 -3.09
C PRO A 167 24.69 16.78 -1.56
N SER A 168 25.83 16.31 -1.03
CA SER A 168 25.98 15.96 0.39
C SER A 168 25.64 17.15 1.27
N ARG A 169 24.83 16.93 2.30
CA ARG A 169 24.36 18.00 3.21
C ARG A 169 24.87 17.83 4.62
N ASN A 170 25.20 16.61 5.02
CA ASN A 170 25.54 16.28 6.38
C ASN A 170 27.05 16.38 6.53
N VAL A 171 27.51 17.19 7.49
CA VAL A 171 28.91 17.25 7.90
C VAL A 171 28.99 16.79 9.35
N ARG A 172 29.67 15.66 9.56
CA ARG A 172 29.77 14.98 10.86
C ARG A 172 31.16 15.12 11.44
N PHE A 173 31.23 15.42 12.73
CA PHE A 173 32.44 15.63 13.51
C PHE A 173 32.51 14.59 14.61
N TYR A 174 33.64 13.91 14.73
CA TYR A 174 33.87 12.90 15.75
C TYR A 174 34.86 13.41 16.79
N PHE A 175 34.47 13.38 18.06
CA PHE A 175 35.25 13.87 19.19
C PHE A 175 35.62 12.75 20.16
N SER A 176 36.84 12.81 20.69
CA SER A 176 37.34 11.85 21.69
C SER A 176 36.61 11.88 23.04
N ALA A 177 35.95 12.99 23.36
CA ALA A 177 35.16 13.23 24.57
C ALA A 177 33.99 14.15 24.24
N ALA A 178 33.05 14.32 25.18
CA ALA A 178 31.88 15.17 24.99
C ALA A 178 32.33 16.59 24.58
N PRO A 179 31.81 17.13 23.45
CA PRO A 179 32.12 18.50 23.08
C PRO A 179 31.54 19.47 24.12
N PRO A 180 32.17 20.64 24.32
CA PRO A 180 31.68 21.62 25.28
C PRO A 180 30.30 22.16 24.85
N ALA A 181 29.44 22.43 25.82
CA ALA A 181 28.04 22.84 25.56
C ALA A 181 27.91 24.19 24.83
N ASP A 182 28.94 25.03 24.88
CA ASP A 182 29.01 26.32 24.17
C ASP A 182 29.71 26.24 22.80
N LEU A 183 30.01 25.03 22.31
CA LEU A 183 30.63 24.83 21.00
C LEU A 183 29.77 25.42 19.89
N SER A 184 30.39 26.21 19.02
CA SER A 184 29.88 26.60 17.72
C SER A 184 30.86 26.17 16.64
N ILE A 185 30.34 25.77 15.48
CA ILE A 185 31.16 25.33 14.34
C ILE A 185 30.93 26.27 13.17
N MET A 186 31.99 26.81 12.61
CA MET A 186 31.95 27.64 11.41
C MET A 186 32.62 26.88 10.26
N LEU A 187 31.90 26.67 9.17
CA LEU A 187 32.39 26.07 7.95
C LEU A 187 32.79 27.16 6.96
N HIS A 188 33.88 26.96 6.24
CA HIS A 188 34.29 27.77 5.09
C HIS A 188 34.57 26.86 3.89
N ASP A 189 34.23 27.32 2.69
CA ASP A 189 34.65 26.66 1.46
C ASP A 189 35.67 27.46 0.65
N SER A 190 36.29 26.76 -0.28
CA SER A 190 37.27 27.30 -1.23
C SER A 190 36.75 28.42 -2.14
N LYS A 191 35.42 28.67 -2.14
CA LYS A 191 34.78 29.79 -2.86
C LYS A 191 34.57 31.00 -1.95
N GLY A 192 35.07 30.96 -0.72
CA GLY A 192 34.98 32.04 0.27
C GLY A 192 33.61 32.17 0.95
N ARG A 193 32.72 31.17 0.82
CA ARG A 193 31.44 31.17 1.54
C ARG A 193 31.65 30.69 2.97
N SER A 194 30.73 31.03 3.87
CA SER A 194 30.81 30.59 5.26
C SER A 194 29.43 30.36 5.88
N SER A 195 29.34 29.41 6.80
CA SER A 195 28.12 29.10 7.54
C SER A 195 28.46 28.78 8.99
N ILE A 196 27.77 29.40 9.94
CA ILE A 196 27.99 29.21 11.38
C ILE A 196 26.82 28.46 12.00
N PHE A 197 27.15 27.42 12.78
CA PHE A 197 26.23 26.60 13.54
C PHE A 197 26.50 26.86 15.02
N GLY A 198 25.59 27.58 15.68
CA GLY A 198 25.70 27.90 17.10
C GLY A 198 25.44 26.70 18.01
N SER A 199 25.70 26.87 19.31
CA SER A 199 25.55 25.83 20.34
C SER A 199 24.20 25.11 20.36
N GLY A 200 23.09 25.82 20.14
CA GLY A 200 21.78 25.17 20.04
C GLY A 200 21.64 24.26 18.81
N GLY A 201 22.30 24.58 17.71
CA GLY A 201 22.38 23.71 16.53
C GLY A 201 23.29 22.51 16.76
N ILE A 202 24.43 22.73 17.43
CA ILE A 202 25.36 21.66 17.82
C ILE A 202 24.71 20.66 18.78
N THR A 203 23.95 21.14 19.76
CA THR A 203 23.22 20.28 20.71
C THR A 203 22.21 19.40 19.97
N ARG A 204 21.39 19.97 19.06
CA ARG A 204 20.50 19.16 18.21
C ARG A 204 21.25 18.17 17.33
N GLY A 205 22.43 18.58 16.85
CA GLY A 205 23.33 17.72 16.08
C GLY A 205 23.93 16.56 16.88
N GLN A 206 23.80 16.55 18.21
CA GLN A 206 24.18 15.42 19.07
C GLN A 206 23.02 14.42 19.24
N ASP A 207 21.77 14.85 19.07
CA ASP A 207 20.57 13.99 19.22
C ASP A 207 20.54 12.83 18.20
N ILE A 208 21.41 12.87 17.18
CA ILE A 208 21.60 11.78 16.22
C ILE A 208 22.28 10.56 16.85
N GLN A 209 23.02 10.74 17.94
CA GLN A 209 23.78 9.69 18.59
C GLN A 209 22.92 9.08 19.69
N PHE A 210 22.46 7.84 19.47
CA PHE A 210 21.65 7.13 20.46
C PHE A 210 22.50 6.59 21.61
N GLU A 211 23.67 6.02 21.31
CA GLU A 211 24.66 5.59 22.29
C GLU A 211 26.07 6.03 21.87
N VAL A 212 26.93 6.33 22.85
CA VAL A 212 28.34 6.67 22.57
C VAL A 212 29.13 5.40 22.27
N GLY A 213 29.74 5.36 21.09
CA GLY A 213 30.50 4.22 20.58
C GLY A 213 32.01 4.34 20.69
N PRO A 214 32.75 3.38 20.10
CA PRO A 214 34.21 3.43 20.03
C PRO A 214 34.74 4.58 19.18
N LEU A 215 33.93 5.14 18.28
CA LEU A 215 34.26 6.33 17.50
C LEU A 215 34.10 7.64 18.29
N GLY A 216 33.68 7.57 19.56
CA GLY A 216 33.50 8.72 20.43
C GLY A 216 32.18 9.46 20.22
N TRP A 217 32.19 10.75 20.50
CA TRP A 217 31.03 11.64 20.43
C TRP A 217 30.83 12.18 19.02
N ILE A 218 29.61 12.12 18.51
CA ILE A 218 29.28 12.57 17.16
C ILE A 218 28.48 13.86 17.23
N VAL A 219 28.88 14.84 16.43
CA VAL A 219 28.11 16.07 16.18
C VAL A 219 27.86 16.19 14.69
N GLU A 220 26.62 16.36 14.29
CA GLU A 220 26.25 16.65 12.90
C GLU A 220 25.79 18.10 12.72
N VAL A 221 26.18 18.69 11.60
CA VAL A 221 25.57 19.91 11.09
C VAL A 221 25.05 19.66 9.68
N ILE A 222 23.88 20.20 9.39
CA ILE A 222 23.22 20.06 8.09
C ILE A 222 23.28 21.39 7.36
N VAL A 223 23.92 21.39 6.20
CA VAL A 223 24.02 22.57 5.37
C VAL A 223 22.71 22.77 4.59
N PRO A 224 22.08 23.96 4.67
CA PRO A 224 20.81 24.22 4.01
C PRO A 224 20.95 24.32 2.48
N LEU A 225 19.95 23.85 1.73
CA LEU A 225 19.90 23.95 0.27
C LEU A 225 19.69 25.38 -0.24
N GLN A 226 18.82 26.15 0.43
CA GLN A 226 18.45 27.49 -0.02
C GLN A 226 19.31 28.57 0.63
N SER A 227 19.76 29.54 -0.19
CA SER A 227 20.26 30.80 0.35
C SER A 227 19.10 31.63 0.89
N ASN A 228 19.22 32.14 2.10
CA ASN A 228 18.50 33.37 2.42
C ASN A 228 19.08 34.50 1.54
N SER A 229 18.34 35.60 1.35
CA SER A 229 18.73 36.72 0.47
C SER A 229 20.07 37.40 0.80
N VAL A 230 20.76 36.96 1.86
CA VAL A 230 21.95 37.57 2.45
C VAL A 230 23.17 36.64 2.44
N THR A 231 23.01 35.30 2.46
CA THR A 231 24.15 34.36 2.52
C THR A 231 23.93 33.11 1.64
N ARG A 232 24.90 32.83 0.76
CA ARG A 232 24.93 31.55 0.01
C ARG A 232 25.45 30.44 0.94
N PRO A 233 24.78 29.27 0.98
CA PRO A 233 25.26 28.15 1.79
C PRO A 233 26.64 27.68 1.30
N VAL A 234 27.46 27.23 2.26
CA VAL A 234 28.73 26.56 2.00
C VAL A 234 28.47 25.30 1.16
N ASP A 235 29.40 24.91 0.29
CA ASP A 235 29.35 23.60 -0.35
C ASP A 235 30.12 22.59 0.53
N PRO A 236 29.45 21.56 1.08
CA PRO A 236 30.09 20.58 1.95
C PRO A 236 31.28 19.87 1.33
N MET A 237 31.26 19.65 0.01
CA MET A 237 32.35 19.00 -0.71
C MET A 237 33.52 19.94 -1.00
N SER A 238 33.33 21.26 -0.86
CA SER A 238 34.36 22.28 -1.08
C SER A 238 34.94 22.85 0.22
N ILE A 239 34.59 22.30 1.39
CA ILE A 239 35.07 22.81 2.69
C ILE A 239 36.60 22.70 2.77
N ASP A 240 37.26 23.83 2.97
CA ASP A 240 38.72 23.96 3.09
C ASP A 240 39.16 24.48 4.47
N ARG A 241 38.25 25.04 5.27
CA ARG A 241 38.53 25.45 6.64
C ARG A 241 37.31 25.26 7.54
N ILE A 242 37.58 24.81 8.77
CA ILE A 242 36.59 24.72 9.84
C ILE A 242 37.13 25.50 11.04
N GLU A 243 36.28 26.30 11.70
CA GLU A 243 36.58 26.91 13.00
C GLU A 243 35.66 26.32 14.07
N PHE A 244 36.25 25.92 15.19
CA PHE A 244 35.56 25.47 16.39
C PHE A 244 35.68 26.60 17.42
N ILE A 245 34.55 27.15 17.84
CA ILE A 245 34.47 28.31 18.74
C ILE A 245 33.81 27.81 20.02
N ALA A 246 34.58 27.70 21.10
CA ALA A 246 34.11 27.25 22.40
C ALA A 246 34.78 28.09 23.50
N PRO A 247 34.20 29.23 23.89
CA PRO A 247 34.78 30.11 24.92
C PRO A 247 35.17 29.39 26.22
N SER A 248 34.41 28.37 26.63
CA SER A 248 34.70 27.52 27.79
C SER A 248 36.04 26.77 27.70
N CYS A 249 36.55 26.53 26.49
CA CYS A 249 37.83 25.86 26.23
C CYS A 249 39.03 26.81 26.20
N ALA A 250 38.92 28.05 26.70
CA ALA A 250 40.03 29.00 26.74
C ALA A 250 41.29 28.48 27.48
N THR A 251 41.11 27.57 28.44
CA THR A 251 42.19 26.89 29.17
C THR A 251 42.41 25.44 28.73
N GLY A 252 41.71 25.02 27.68
CA GLY A 252 41.73 23.69 27.09
C GLY A 252 40.61 22.76 27.58
N CYS A 253 40.07 21.98 26.64
CA CYS A 253 39.06 20.97 26.87
C CYS A 253 39.59 19.55 26.61
N ALA A 254 38.95 18.55 27.22
CA ALA A 254 39.28 17.15 27.01
C ALA A 254 38.90 16.63 25.60
N ALA A 255 37.98 17.32 24.92
CA ALA A 255 37.52 16.94 23.59
C ALA A 255 38.56 17.31 22.51
N SER A 256 38.90 16.33 21.68
CA SER A 256 39.71 16.52 20.46
C SER A 256 38.96 15.96 19.26
N LEU A 257 38.98 16.69 18.15
CA LEU A 257 38.41 16.24 16.89
C LEU A 257 39.31 15.17 16.26
N THR A 258 38.73 14.03 15.92
CA THR A 258 39.43 12.84 15.40
C THR A 258 39.10 12.57 13.93
N ARG A 259 37.89 12.90 13.49
CA ARG A 259 37.42 12.65 12.12
C ARG A 259 36.38 13.68 11.70
N VAL A 260 36.38 14.00 10.40
CA VAL A 260 35.31 14.72 9.71
C VAL A 260 34.77 13.84 8.60
N GLU A 261 33.45 13.77 8.47
CA GLU A 261 32.77 12.98 7.44
C GLU A 261 31.70 13.80 6.73
N ARG A 262 31.53 13.57 5.43
CA ARG A 262 30.50 14.22 4.60
C ARG A 262 29.67 13.15 3.93
N ASP A 263 28.36 13.23 4.11
CA ASP A 263 27.44 12.16 3.75
C ASP A 263 26.02 12.69 3.48
N HIS A 264 25.11 11.79 3.10
CA HIS A 264 23.74 12.08 2.65
C HIS A 264 22.66 11.60 3.63
N PHE A 265 22.98 10.64 4.51
CA PHE A 265 22.01 10.07 5.44
C PHE A 265 22.48 10.11 6.90
N SER A 266 21.52 10.26 7.81
CA SER A 266 21.72 10.14 9.25
C SER A 266 20.38 9.89 9.95
N ARG A 267 20.44 9.54 11.25
CA ARG A 267 19.28 9.50 12.12
C ARG A 267 18.50 10.82 12.15
N TYR A 268 19.17 11.97 11.99
CA TYR A 268 18.49 13.25 11.96
C TYR A 268 17.50 13.35 10.81
N THR A 269 17.86 12.86 9.63
CA THR A 269 16.96 12.82 8.46
C THR A 269 15.64 12.16 8.84
N VAL A 270 15.71 10.97 9.44
CA VAL A 270 14.56 10.22 9.92
C VAL A 270 13.76 11.01 10.97
N LEU A 271 14.43 11.57 11.98
CA LEU A 271 13.80 12.37 13.03
C LEU A 271 13.07 13.62 12.50
N SER A 272 13.59 14.23 11.43
CA SER A 272 13.01 15.43 10.84
C SER A 272 11.77 15.16 9.98
N GLU A 273 11.62 13.93 9.51
CA GLU A 273 10.59 13.53 8.54
C GLU A 273 9.46 12.70 9.17
N ILE A 274 9.76 11.92 10.23
CA ILE A 274 8.76 11.14 10.96
C ILE A 274 7.53 11.95 11.38
N PRO A 275 7.65 13.18 11.93
CA PRO A 275 6.48 13.95 12.33
C PRO A 275 5.48 14.21 11.18
N TRP A 276 5.98 14.36 9.96
CA TRP A 276 5.14 14.48 8.76
C TRP A 276 4.44 13.16 8.43
N LEU A 277 5.19 12.06 8.41
CA LEU A 277 4.64 10.73 8.13
C LEU A 277 3.60 10.32 9.18
N GLU A 278 3.82 10.62 10.45
CA GLU A 278 2.87 10.37 11.53
C GLU A 278 1.60 11.22 11.38
N ALA A 279 1.75 12.52 11.05
CA ALA A 279 0.61 13.40 10.80
C ALA A 279 -0.21 12.95 9.58
N TRP A 280 0.44 12.40 8.56
CA TRP A 280 -0.20 11.83 7.40
C TRP A 280 -0.70 10.39 7.60
N ASN A 281 -0.42 9.78 8.75
CA ASN A 281 -0.72 8.39 9.03
C ASN A 281 -0.12 7.41 7.99
N VAL A 282 1.10 7.70 7.51
CA VAL A 282 1.92 6.83 6.66
C VAL A 282 2.71 5.89 7.58
N ARG A 283 2.31 4.62 7.63
CA ARG A 283 2.80 3.63 8.61
C ARG A 283 3.05 2.27 7.95
N PRO A 284 4.21 2.08 7.28
CA PRO A 284 4.53 0.80 6.64
C PRO A 284 4.70 -0.34 7.66
N ALA A 285 4.43 -1.58 7.24
CA ALA A 285 4.81 -2.79 7.97
C ALA A 285 6.20 -3.30 7.56
N ILE A 286 6.65 -2.97 6.35
CA ILE A 286 7.89 -3.46 5.75
C ILE A 286 8.81 -2.30 5.39
N LEU A 287 10.11 -2.53 5.58
CA LEU A 287 11.17 -1.81 4.90
C LEU A 287 12.04 -2.83 4.14
N THR A 288 12.22 -2.67 2.83
CA THR A 288 12.95 -3.68 2.03
C THR A 288 14.47 -3.51 2.09
N SER A 289 15.02 -2.34 2.41
CA SER A 289 16.45 -2.17 2.71
C SER A 289 17.42 -2.66 1.64
N HIS A 290 17.56 -1.91 0.56
CA HIS A 290 18.91 -1.67 0.02
C HIS A 290 18.97 -0.20 -0.41
N GLY A 291 19.53 0.63 0.47
CA GLY A 291 19.55 2.08 0.34
C GLY A 291 20.72 2.59 -0.51
N GLY A 292 20.98 1.91 -1.62
CA GLY A 292 22.08 2.18 -2.54
C GLY A 292 23.47 1.80 -2.04
N ASN A 293 24.47 2.25 -2.81
CA ASN A 293 25.88 1.85 -2.69
C ASN A 293 26.52 2.09 -1.30
N THR A 294 25.87 2.83 -0.39
CA THR A 294 26.45 3.19 0.91
C THR A 294 26.15 2.19 2.04
N LEU A 295 25.04 1.45 1.95
CA LEU A 295 24.52 0.50 2.95
C LEU A 295 24.26 1.04 4.37
N ILE A 296 24.54 2.30 4.67
CA ILE A 296 24.49 2.83 6.05
C ILE A 296 23.08 2.82 6.67
N GLN A 297 22.06 2.94 5.84
CA GLN A 297 20.66 2.85 6.24
C GLN A 297 20.11 1.42 6.23
N ASP A 298 20.95 0.44 5.93
CA ASP A 298 20.52 -0.95 5.80
C ASP A 298 20.77 -1.79 7.05
N PHE A 299 20.10 -2.95 7.07
CA PHE A 299 20.20 -3.97 8.10
C PHE A 299 21.21 -5.06 7.72
N GLY A 300 22.06 -5.44 8.67
CA GLY A 300 23.06 -6.47 8.46
C GLY A 300 23.82 -6.85 9.72
N VAL A 301 24.40 -8.04 9.72
CA VAL A 301 25.19 -8.52 10.85
C VAL A 301 26.53 -7.77 11.00
N PRO A 302 26.95 -7.46 12.25
CA PRO A 302 28.22 -6.78 12.49
C PRO A 302 29.43 -7.47 11.85
N GLY A 303 30.30 -6.69 11.22
CA GLY A 303 31.55 -7.16 10.60
C GLY A 303 31.44 -7.59 9.13
N GLN A 304 30.22 -7.73 8.59
CA GLN A 304 30.01 -7.90 7.15
C GLN A 304 30.08 -6.54 6.45
N VAL A 305 30.84 -6.48 5.36
CA VAL A 305 31.03 -5.27 4.56
C VAL A 305 31.03 -5.59 3.06
N ALA A 306 30.50 -4.67 2.25
CA ALA A 306 30.66 -4.68 0.81
C ALA A 306 31.77 -3.72 0.39
N LYS A 307 32.50 -4.06 -0.68
CA LYS A 307 33.40 -3.13 -1.36
C LYS A 307 32.82 -2.77 -2.72
N PHE A 308 32.54 -1.49 -2.94
CA PHE A 308 32.10 -1.00 -4.24
C PHE A 308 33.29 -0.42 -5.01
N VAL A 309 33.41 -0.78 -6.29
CA VAL A 309 34.53 -0.34 -7.13
C VAL A 309 34.27 1.09 -7.60
N ALA A 310 35.03 2.07 -7.11
CA ALA A 310 35.55 3.18 -7.92
C ALA A 310 36.41 4.14 -7.09
N PHE A 311 37.45 4.66 -7.73
CA PHE A 311 38.31 5.81 -7.37
C PHE A 311 39.57 5.51 -6.55
N ASP A 312 40.76 5.83 -7.11
CA ASP A 312 42.07 5.85 -6.42
C ASP A 312 42.20 6.99 -5.38
N ASN A 313 41.07 7.46 -4.84
CA ASN A 313 41.04 8.57 -3.87
C ASN A 313 40.91 7.99 -2.45
N PRO A 314 41.98 7.99 -1.63
CA PRO A 314 41.97 7.39 -0.29
C PRO A 314 41.01 8.07 0.70
N ALA A 315 40.41 9.20 0.34
CA ALA A 315 39.47 9.92 1.17
C ALA A 315 37.99 9.59 0.86
N LEU A 316 37.71 8.79 -0.18
CA LEU A 316 36.40 8.17 -0.39
C LEU A 316 36.31 6.87 0.42
N VAL A 317 35.15 6.64 1.03
CA VAL A 317 34.87 5.38 1.73
C VAL A 317 34.35 4.37 0.70
N ASP A 318 35.11 3.31 0.46
CA ASP A 318 34.79 2.24 -0.50
C ASP A 318 34.32 0.93 0.17
N THR A 319 34.38 0.87 1.51
CA THR A 319 34.02 -0.28 2.33
C THR A 319 32.80 0.09 3.16
N HIS A 320 31.69 -0.60 2.91
CA HIS A 320 30.34 -0.21 3.32
C HIS A 320 29.74 -1.25 4.25
N ALA A 321 29.17 -0.79 5.36
CA ALA A 321 28.56 -1.63 6.38
C ALA A 321 27.10 -1.21 6.59
N ALA A 322 26.27 -2.18 6.94
CA ALA A 322 24.90 -1.97 7.39
C ALA A 322 24.89 -1.40 8.82
N LEU A 323 24.26 -0.23 9.04
CA LEU A 323 24.31 0.48 10.33
C LEU A 323 22.94 0.81 10.94
N ALA A 324 21.82 0.41 10.32
CA ALA A 324 20.47 0.82 10.73
C ALA A 324 20.08 0.39 12.17
N ASP A 325 20.62 -0.74 12.62
CA ASP A 325 20.38 -1.37 13.92
C ASP A 325 21.54 -1.21 14.92
N GLN A 326 22.63 -0.55 14.52
CA GLN A 326 23.80 -0.31 15.37
C GLN A 326 23.60 0.93 16.24
N LYS A 327 23.21 0.76 17.50
CA LYS A 327 22.89 1.86 18.44
C LYS A 327 23.97 2.94 18.59
N GLN A 328 25.24 2.61 18.34
CA GLN A 328 26.34 3.57 18.42
C GLN A 328 26.63 4.31 17.10
N SER A 329 25.88 4.02 16.04
CA SER A 329 26.00 4.63 14.72
C SER A 329 25.18 5.92 14.60
N HIS A 330 25.64 6.82 13.74
CA HIS A 330 24.90 8.01 13.29
C HIS A 330 23.67 7.66 12.45
N ALA A 331 23.57 6.43 11.93
CA ALA A 331 22.49 5.95 11.06
C ALA A 331 21.52 5.00 11.80
N TYR A 332 21.67 4.83 13.12
CA TYR A 332 20.73 4.05 13.91
C TYR A 332 19.33 4.66 13.81
N HIS A 333 18.38 3.93 13.26
CA HIS A 333 16.99 4.36 13.14
C HIS A 333 15.99 3.20 13.28
N SER A 334 16.47 2.00 13.64
CA SER A 334 15.64 0.83 13.86
C SER A 334 14.52 1.05 14.91
N ASP A 335 14.78 1.81 15.98
CA ASP A 335 13.76 2.20 16.95
C ASP A 335 12.69 3.14 16.37
N LEU A 336 13.09 4.06 15.51
CA LEU A 336 12.21 5.00 14.83
C LEU A 336 11.29 4.27 13.84
N LEU A 337 11.82 3.29 13.09
CA LEU A 337 11.02 2.43 12.21
C LEU A 337 9.95 1.65 12.98
N ARG A 338 10.32 1.05 14.12
CA ARG A 338 9.37 0.33 14.99
C ARG A 338 8.28 1.25 15.52
N ASN A 339 8.63 2.47 15.94
CA ASN A 339 7.66 3.46 16.39
C ASN A 339 6.68 3.86 15.27
N LEU A 340 7.14 3.90 14.01
CA LEU A 340 6.29 4.20 12.86
C LEU A 340 5.34 3.05 12.50
N GLY A 341 5.70 1.82 12.85
CA GLY A 341 4.87 0.61 12.66
C GLY A 341 5.53 -0.50 11.84
N VAL A 342 6.82 -0.37 11.50
CA VAL A 342 7.58 -1.41 10.78
C VAL A 342 7.76 -2.62 11.68
N ILE A 343 7.43 -3.79 11.16
CA ILE A 343 7.53 -5.08 11.85
C ILE A 343 8.51 -6.05 11.19
N ALA A 344 8.85 -5.81 9.93
CA ALA A 344 9.74 -6.67 9.16
C ALA A 344 10.68 -5.85 8.29
N VAL A 345 11.91 -6.33 8.17
CA VAL A 345 12.94 -5.73 7.34
C VAL A 345 13.57 -6.78 6.45
N TRP A 346 13.86 -6.42 5.21
CA TRP A 346 14.83 -7.20 4.44
C TRP A 346 16.25 -6.76 4.86
N SER A 347 17.15 -7.73 4.86
CA SER A 347 18.49 -7.63 5.39
C SER A 347 19.48 -7.83 4.27
N TYR A 348 20.38 -6.87 4.08
CA TYR A 348 21.44 -6.96 3.07
C TYR A 348 22.49 -8.00 3.46
N PHE A 349 22.86 -8.06 4.75
CA PHE A 349 23.77 -9.07 5.30
C PHE A 349 23.09 -9.92 6.38
N PRO A 350 22.20 -10.86 6.00
CA PRO A 350 21.47 -11.65 6.99
C PRO A 350 22.40 -12.66 7.69
N ALA A 351 22.00 -13.04 8.90
CA ALA A 351 22.69 -14.08 9.66
C ALA A 351 22.56 -15.47 9.03
N ASP A 352 21.45 -15.74 8.34
CA ASP A 352 21.16 -16.99 7.63
C ASP A 352 20.82 -16.68 6.16
N ALA A 353 21.38 -17.45 5.22
CA ALA A 353 21.16 -17.27 3.79
C ALA A 353 19.68 -17.43 3.38
N LYS A 354 18.89 -18.22 4.13
CA LYS A 354 17.44 -18.38 3.86
C LYS A 354 16.63 -17.10 4.13
N ASP A 355 17.17 -16.20 4.96
CA ASP A 355 16.55 -14.92 5.27
C ASP A 355 16.81 -13.89 4.15
N LEU A 356 17.75 -14.20 3.23
CA LEU A 356 17.95 -13.44 2.01
C LEU A 356 17.00 -13.88 0.90
N PHE A 357 16.96 -15.19 0.64
CA PHE A 357 16.19 -15.78 -0.46
C PHE A 357 15.43 -17.03 -0.01
N ALA A 358 14.15 -17.10 -0.37
CA ALA A 358 13.31 -18.28 -0.23
C ALA A 358 12.97 -18.88 -1.60
N PRO A 359 13.07 -20.21 -1.79
CA PRO A 359 12.64 -20.86 -3.03
C PRO A 359 11.11 -20.80 -3.15
N PRO A 360 10.54 -20.37 -4.29
CA PRO A 360 9.10 -20.12 -4.45
C PRO A 360 8.23 -21.39 -4.40
N ASP A 361 8.79 -22.56 -4.76
CA ASP A 361 8.08 -23.84 -4.89
C ASP A 361 8.83 -25.03 -4.24
N GLY A 362 9.79 -24.74 -3.35
CA GLY A 362 10.66 -25.72 -2.70
C GLY A 362 9.97 -26.65 -1.68
N PRO A 363 10.66 -27.67 -1.14
CA PRO A 363 10.07 -28.64 -0.20
C PRO A 363 9.42 -28.02 1.05
N GLU A 364 9.96 -26.90 1.54
CA GLU A 364 9.44 -26.16 2.69
C GLU A 364 8.09 -25.50 2.36
N VAL A 365 7.97 -24.93 1.16
CA VAL A 365 6.73 -24.33 0.64
C VAL A 365 5.59 -25.35 0.56
N GLN A 366 5.91 -26.60 0.21
CA GLN A 366 4.92 -27.67 0.12
C GLN A 366 4.34 -28.08 1.49
N ARG A 367 5.02 -27.78 2.61
CA ARG A 367 4.63 -28.26 3.96
C ARG A 367 3.80 -27.26 4.78
N GLY A 368 3.70 -25.99 4.38
CA GLY A 368 2.95 -24.99 5.14
C GLY A 368 3.53 -23.59 5.03
N LEU A 369 3.13 -22.69 5.91
CA LEU A 369 3.74 -21.36 6.05
C LEU A 369 4.79 -21.41 7.17
N PRO A 370 6.09 -21.43 6.85
CA PRO A 370 7.11 -21.39 7.88
C PRO A 370 7.04 -20.05 8.63
N PRO A 371 7.29 -20.04 9.94
CA PRO A 371 7.39 -18.79 10.70
C PRO A 371 8.58 -17.97 10.19
N LEU A 372 8.42 -16.65 10.22
CA LEU A 372 9.51 -15.72 9.92
C LEU A 372 10.56 -15.80 11.05
N SER A 373 11.83 -15.74 10.66
CA SER A 373 12.95 -15.64 11.61
C SER A 373 13.09 -14.20 12.12
N SER A 374 13.88 -14.00 13.17
CA SER A 374 14.18 -12.67 13.71
C SER A 374 15.64 -12.59 14.13
N THR A 375 16.39 -11.68 13.52
CA THR A 375 17.80 -11.39 13.89
C THR A 375 17.92 -10.04 14.58
N TYR A 376 17.08 -9.09 14.18
CA TYR A 376 17.11 -7.70 14.64
C TYR A 376 16.16 -7.49 15.81
N GLN A 377 16.51 -6.56 16.70
CA GLN A 377 15.69 -6.27 17.88
C GLN A 377 14.26 -5.88 17.45
N GLN A 378 13.28 -6.70 17.84
CA GLN A 378 11.85 -6.50 17.60
C GLN A 378 11.43 -6.39 16.12
N LEU A 379 12.18 -7.03 15.21
CA LEU A 379 11.87 -7.05 13.78
C LEU A 379 12.01 -8.46 13.22
N TYR A 380 11.08 -8.84 12.35
CA TYR A 380 11.15 -10.06 11.56
C TYR A 380 12.08 -9.88 10.36
N ASN A 381 12.77 -10.95 9.96
CA ASN A 381 13.49 -11.01 8.69
C ASN A 381 12.49 -11.29 7.57
N LEU A 382 12.53 -10.51 6.49
CA LEU A 382 11.67 -10.69 5.32
C LEU A 382 12.47 -11.25 4.14
N PRO A 383 12.36 -12.56 3.83
CA PRO A 383 13.01 -13.13 2.67
C PRO A 383 12.25 -12.78 1.38
N ARG A 384 12.99 -12.53 0.30
CA ARG A 384 12.43 -12.41 -1.05
C ARG A 384 12.50 -13.72 -1.81
N ALA A 385 11.68 -13.85 -2.85
CA ALA A 385 11.76 -15.01 -3.73
C ALA A 385 13.09 -15.04 -4.49
N LEU A 386 13.67 -16.24 -4.63
CA LEU A 386 14.82 -16.44 -5.49
C LEU A 386 14.37 -16.33 -6.96
N PRO A 387 14.96 -15.43 -7.78
CA PRO A 387 14.67 -15.37 -9.20
C PRO A 387 15.17 -16.65 -9.90
N PRO A 388 14.52 -17.08 -11.00
CA PRO A 388 14.98 -18.23 -11.77
C PRO A 388 16.38 -17.98 -12.36
N PRO A 389 17.30 -18.97 -12.35
CA PRO A 389 18.64 -18.82 -12.91
C PRO A 389 18.59 -18.86 -14.44
N LEU A 390 18.72 -17.71 -15.09
CA LEU A 390 18.58 -17.57 -16.55
C LEU A 390 19.80 -16.87 -17.17
N ASP A 391 20.18 -17.29 -18.37
CA ASP A 391 21.27 -16.69 -19.15
C ASP A 391 20.70 -15.62 -20.07
N THR A 392 20.86 -14.35 -19.70
CA THR A 392 20.33 -13.22 -20.46
C THR A 392 21.30 -12.75 -21.56
N GLY A 393 22.42 -13.43 -21.81
CA GLY A 393 23.46 -12.97 -22.74
C GLY A 393 23.03 -12.89 -24.21
N SER A 394 22.01 -13.65 -24.60
CA SER A 394 21.32 -13.54 -25.90
C SER A 394 19.95 -14.19 -25.82
N GLU A 395 19.07 -13.92 -26.79
CA GLU A 395 17.74 -14.54 -26.85
C GLU A 395 17.81 -16.08 -26.90
N ASP A 396 18.71 -16.64 -27.72
CA ASP A 396 18.88 -18.09 -27.83
C ASP A 396 19.40 -18.73 -26.53
N LYS A 397 20.32 -18.05 -25.83
CA LYS A 397 20.82 -18.51 -24.52
C LYS A 397 19.74 -18.40 -23.45
N PHE A 398 18.94 -17.35 -23.53
CA PHE A 398 17.78 -17.16 -22.67
C PHE A 398 16.77 -18.29 -22.89
N ASP A 399 16.34 -18.58 -24.12
CA ASP A 399 15.41 -19.70 -24.38
C ASP A 399 16.02 -21.03 -23.94
N ALA A 400 17.31 -21.28 -24.21
CA ALA A 400 17.97 -22.52 -23.82
C ALA A 400 17.97 -22.72 -22.29
N SER A 401 18.25 -21.67 -21.52
CA SER A 401 18.20 -21.72 -20.05
C SER A 401 16.75 -21.76 -19.53
N ALA A 402 15.86 -20.96 -20.10
CA ALA A 402 14.44 -20.90 -19.76
C ALA A 402 13.71 -22.22 -20.05
N ARG A 403 14.12 -23.00 -21.05
CA ARG A 403 13.53 -24.30 -21.37
C ARG A 403 13.57 -25.28 -20.19
N VAL A 404 14.51 -25.13 -19.26
CA VAL A 404 14.60 -25.96 -18.05
C VAL A 404 13.46 -25.65 -17.07
N SER A 405 13.20 -24.36 -16.79
CA SER A 405 12.18 -23.93 -15.83
C SER A 405 10.79 -23.77 -16.48
N LEU A 406 10.72 -23.44 -17.77
CA LEU A 406 9.53 -23.04 -18.52
C LEU A 406 9.17 -24.01 -19.68
N ALA A 407 9.61 -25.27 -19.62
CA ALA A 407 9.48 -26.25 -20.72
C ALA A 407 8.10 -26.36 -21.40
N ASP A 408 6.99 -26.10 -20.69
CA ASP A 408 5.63 -26.24 -21.22
C ASP A 408 5.07 -24.94 -21.83
N ILE A 409 5.81 -23.83 -21.73
CA ILE A 409 5.52 -22.60 -22.46
C ILE A 409 6.09 -22.77 -23.88
N PRO A 410 5.33 -22.49 -24.96
CA PRO A 410 5.81 -22.56 -26.34
C PRO A 410 7.09 -21.73 -26.58
N GLU A 411 7.93 -22.13 -27.55
CA GLU A 411 9.22 -21.48 -27.79
C GLU A 411 9.09 -19.99 -28.14
N ASP A 412 8.11 -19.65 -28.99
CA ASP A 412 7.76 -18.28 -29.34
C ASP A 412 7.38 -17.47 -28.10
N GLU A 413 6.50 -18.00 -27.24
CA GLU A 413 6.13 -17.32 -25.99
C GLU A 413 7.27 -17.23 -24.97
N ARG A 414 8.19 -18.20 -24.94
CA ARG A 414 9.39 -18.11 -24.07
C ARG A 414 10.34 -17.05 -24.59
N LYS A 415 10.57 -16.98 -25.90
CA LYS A 415 11.42 -15.96 -26.51
C LYS A 415 10.87 -14.54 -26.29
N GLU A 416 9.54 -14.37 -26.27
CA GLU A 416 8.89 -13.10 -25.90
C GLU A 416 9.23 -12.60 -24.48
N LEU A 417 9.63 -13.49 -23.56
CA LEU A 417 10.03 -13.11 -22.19
C LEU A 417 11.44 -12.48 -22.13
N TYR A 418 12.21 -12.57 -23.22
CA TYR A 418 13.56 -12.01 -23.26
C TYR A 418 13.51 -10.47 -23.37
N CYS A 419 13.91 -9.81 -22.28
CA CYS A 419 14.01 -8.35 -22.17
C CYS A 419 15.40 -7.77 -22.52
N GLY A 420 16.30 -8.57 -23.11
CA GLY A 420 17.65 -8.14 -23.49
C GLY A 420 18.75 -8.50 -22.47
N PRO A 421 20.02 -8.16 -22.76
CA PRO A 421 21.16 -8.50 -21.89
C PRO A 421 21.07 -7.92 -20.49
N SER A 422 20.39 -6.78 -20.34
CA SER A 422 20.18 -6.09 -19.08
C SER A 422 18.94 -6.56 -18.32
N CYS A 423 18.28 -7.67 -18.67
CA CYS A 423 17.14 -8.21 -17.92
C CYS A 423 17.37 -8.35 -16.41
N THR A 424 18.60 -8.63 -15.99
CA THR A 424 18.98 -8.74 -14.57
C THR A 424 18.99 -7.40 -13.84
N VAL A 425 19.09 -6.30 -14.59
CA VAL A 425 19.13 -4.92 -14.07
C VAL A 425 17.79 -4.21 -14.32
N SER A 426 17.19 -4.40 -15.50
CA SER A 426 15.89 -3.88 -15.90
C SER A 426 14.74 -4.77 -15.40
N GLN A 427 14.64 -4.90 -14.07
CA GLN A 427 13.78 -5.90 -13.43
C GLN A 427 12.29 -5.73 -13.78
N GLY A 428 11.81 -4.51 -14.05
CA GLY A 428 10.43 -4.28 -14.51
C GLY A 428 10.12 -4.94 -15.84
N ASN A 429 11.09 -5.02 -16.74
CA ASN A 429 10.94 -5.75 -18.00
C ASN A 429 11.01 -7.26 -17.80
N ALA A 430 11.70 -7.72 -16.75
CA ALA A 430 11.78 -9.13 -16.36
C ALA A 430 10.55 -9.62 -15.57
N LEU A 431 9.64 -8.74 -15.14
CA LEU A 431 8.44 -9.12 -14.38
C LEU A 431 7.61 -10.21 -15.07
N ALA A 432 7.46 -10.13 -16.39
CA ALA A 432 6.73 -11.13 -17.18
C ALA A 432 7.26 -12.56 -16.97
N MET A 433 8.59 -12.69 -16.87
CA MET A 433 9.29 -13.96 -16.68
C MET A 433 9.12 -14.48 -15.25
N LEU A 434 9.13 -13.61 -14.24
CA LEU A 434 8.86 -14.00 -12.85
C LEU A 434 7.45 -14.57 -12.69
N ILE A 435 6.46 -13.88 -13.27
CA ILE A 435 5.07 -14.35 -13.32
C ILE A 435 4.96 -15.67 -14.08
N ALA A 436 5.57 -15.76 -15.27
CA ALA A 436 5.52 -16.98 -16.07
C ALA A 436 6.08 -18.21 -15.30
N SER A 437 7.17 -18.02 -14.55
CA SER A 437 7.77 -19.06 -13.70
C SER A 437 6.84 -19.54 -12.60
N ASP A 438 6.17 -18.62 -11.91
CA ASP A 438 5.19 -18.98 -10.86
C ASP A 438 3.99 -19.71 -11.46
N LEU A 439 3.37 -19.16 -12.51
CA LEU A 439 2.23 -19.79 -13.18
C LEU A 439 2.58 -21.19 -13.72
N GLN A 440 3.79 -21.36 -14.24
CA GLN A 440 4.26 -22.64 -14.74
C GLN A 440 4.44 -23.68 -13.62
N SER A 441 4.94 -23.25 -12.46
CA SER A 441 5.08 -24.11 -11.28
C SER A 441 3.70 -24.59 -10.79
N ILE A 442 2.70 -23.70 -10.81
CA ILE A 442 1.31 -24.02 -10.49
C ILE A 442 0.73 -25.05 -11.47
N ASN A 443 0.94 -24.86 -12.78
CA ASN A 443 0.45 -25.79 -13.80
C ASN A 443 1.07 -27.18 -13.71
N ARG A 444 2.28 -27.29 -13.13
CA ARG A 444 2.94 -28.57 -12.82
C ARG A 444 2.49 -29.18 -11.49
N GLY A 445 1.48 -28.60 -10.84
CA GLY A 445 0.91 -29.09 -9.59
C GLY A 445 1.73 -28.74 -8.35
N LYS A 446 2.71 -27.83 -8.44
CA LYS A 446 3.48 -27.38 -7.28
C LYS A 446 2.76 -26.26 -6.54
N LYS A 447 2.81 -26.26 -5.21
CA LYS A 447 2.41 -25.09 -4.42
C LYS A 447 3.44 -23.98 -4.58
N VAL A 448 2.95 -22.74 -4.70
CA VAL A 448 3.75 -21.54 -4.92
C VAL A 448 3.43 -20.55 -3.80
N LYS A 449 4.48 -20.05 -3.16
CA LYS A 449 4.42 -19.01 -2.13
C LYS A 449 5.57 -18.04 -2.34
N THR A 450 5.26 -16.92 -2.97
CA THR A 450 6.28 -16.02 -3.52
C THR A 450 6.03 -14.60 -3.04
N LEU A 451 7.08 -13.95 -2.52
CA LEU A 451 7.18 -12.50 -2.44
C LEU A 451 8.16 -12.06 -3.53
N VAL A 452 7.62 -11.66 -4.67
CA VAL A 452 8.39 -11.24 -5.83
C VAL A 452 9.04 -9.90 -5.53
N TYR A 453 10.36 -9.88 -5.55
CA TYR A 453 11.13 -8.65 -5.53
C TYR A 453 11.44 -8.25 -6.98
N THR A 454 11.05 -7.05 -7.37
CA THR A 454 11.25 -6.53 -8.73
C THR A 454 11.16 -5.02 -8.73
N HIS A 455 11.71 -4.35 -9.73
CA HIS A 455 11.44 -2.94 -9.98
C HIS A 455 10.17 -2.91 -10.83
N PHE A 456 9.17 -2.09 -10.51
CA PHE A 456 8.04 -1.92 -11.47
C PHE A 456 8.41 -0.96 -12.59
N GLY A 457 9.25 0.03 -12.28
CA GLY A 457 9.83 0.93 -13.27
C GLY A 457 10.72 0.18 -14.26
N SER A 458 10.74 0.69 -15.49
CA SER A 458 11.70 0.30 -16.52
C SER A 458 12.55 1.52 -16.83
N GLU A 459 13.88 1.39 -16.80
CA GLU A 459 14.76 2.49 -17.20
C GLU A 459 14.40 3.03 -18.60
N ASP A 460 14.32 4.35 -18.72
CA ASP A 460 14.25 5.04 -20.01
C ASP A 460 15.51 4.67 -20.81
N GLY A 461 15.36 3.93 -21.91
CA GLY A 461 16.47 3.70 -22.85
C GLY A 461 16.99 2.27 -22.97
N THR A 462 16.24 1.25 -22.55
CA THR A 462 16.38 -0.02 -23.27
C THR A 462 16.05 0.24 -24.74
N PRO A 463 16.85 -0.23 -25.72
CA PRO A 463 16.66 0.14 -27.12
C PRO A 463 15.28 -0.22 -27.71
N ASN A 464 14.47 -0.99 -26.97
CA ASN A 464 13.26 -1.64 -27.45
C ASN A 464 11.95 -1.19 -26.77
N PHE A 465 11.97 -0.38 -25.69
CA PHE A 465 10.75 0.08 -25.02
C PHE A 465 10.91 1.47 -24.38
N ARG A 466 9.88 2.31 -24.52
CA ARG A 466 9.78 3.63 -23.90
C ARG A 466 8.42 3.76 -23.24
N ALA A 467 8.40 3.87 -21.91
CA ALA A 467 7.16 3.99 -21.16
C ALA A 467 6.43 5.31 -21.47
N SER A 468 5.11 5.26 -21.47
CA SER A 468 4.22 6.43 -21.47
C SER A 468 3.06 6.22 -20.49
N PRO A 469 2.28 7.26 -20.15
CA PRO A 469 1.08 7.08 -19.32
C PRO A 469 0.06 6.08 -19.89
N GLU A 470 -0.01 5.93 -21.22
CA GLU A 470 -0.90 5.01 -21.94
C GLU A 470 -0.30 3.60 -22.07
N GLU A 471 1.03 3.52 -22.14
CA GLU A 471 1.79 2.28 -22.25
C GLU A 471 2.88 2.22 -21.18
N PRO A 472 2.50 1.99 -19.91
CA PRO A 472 3.45 2.07 -18.79
C PRO A 472 4.35 0.82 -18.64
N VAL A 473 4.01 -0.29 -19.30
CA VAL A 473 4.75 -1.56 -19.22
C VAL A 473 4.88 -2.19 -20.62
N THR A 474 5.86 -3.07 -20.80
CA THR A 474 6.06 -3.80 -22.05
C THR A 474 4.87 -4.69 -22.40
N GLN A 475 4.75 -5.07 -23.68
CA GLN A 475 3.69 -5.99 -24.13
C GLN A 475 3.78 -7.37 -23.46
N ALA A 476 4.99 -7.87 -23.19
CA ALA A 476 5.19 -9.11 -22.45
C ALA A 476 4.63 -9.01 -21.02
N VAL A 477 4.95 -7.93 -20.30
CA VAL A 477 4.41 -7.69 -18.94
C VAL A 477 2.89 -7.57 -18.99
N ARG A 478 2.34 -6.82 -19.95
CA ARG A 478 0.89 -6.68 -20.14
C ARG A 478 0.21 -8.04 -20.35
N LYS A 479 0.73 -8.88 -21.26
CA LYS A 479 0.23 -10.23 -21.55
C LYS A 479 0.25 -11.12 -20.30
N TRP A 480 1.38 -11.18 -19.60
CA TRP A 480 1.55 -12.07 -18.45
C TRP A 480 0.81 -11.60 -17.20
N MET A 481 0.69 -10.29 -16.97
CA MET A 481 -0.14 -9.75 -15.88
C MET A 481 -1.64 -9.97 -16.12
N ARG A 482 -2.12 -9.92 -17.37
CA ARG A 482 -3.49 -10.33 -17.72
C ARG A 482 -3.73 -11.81 -17.44
N ARG A 483 -2.78 -12.68 -17.79
CA ARG A 483 -2.83 -14.11 -17.42
C ARG A 483 -2.86 -14.27 -15.90
N PHE A 484 -1.99 -13.57 -15.17
CA PHE A 484 -1.97 -13.59 -13.71
C PHE A 484 -3.30 -13.15 -13.09
N ALA A 485 -3.92 -12.08 -13.60
CA ALA A 485 -5.26 -11.67 -13.19
C ALA A 485 -6.30 -12.76 -13.41
N ASN A 486 -6.22 -13.53 -14.50
CA ASN A 486 -7.08 -14.70 -14.68
C ASN A 486 -6.82 -15.80 -13.62
N TYR A 487 -5.59 -16.00 -13.14
CA TYR A 487 -5.34 -16.93 -12.02
C TYR A 487 -5.88 -16.43 -10.68
N VAL A 488 -6.02 -15.10 -10.51
CA VAL A 488 -6.63 -14.50 -9.32
C VAL A 488 -8.16 -14.60 -9.39
N TYR A 489 -8.78 -14.24 -10.52
CA TYR A 489 -10.23 -14.07 -10.65
C TYR A 489 -10.96 -15.21 -11.37
N ASP A 490 -10.27 -15.98 -12.21
CA ASP A 490 -10.85 -17.01 -13.08
C ASP A 490 -11.93 -16.46 -14.01
N PHE A 491 -11.62 -15.36 -14.70
CA PHE A 491 -12.54 -14.66 -15.60
C PHE A 491 -13.10 -15.57 -16.69
N ASP A 492 -12.29 -16.49 -17.22
CA ASP A 492 -12.70 -17.44 -18.26
C ASP A 492 -13.24 -18.77 -17.71
N GLY A 493 -13.16 -18.99 -16.39
CA GLY A 493 -13.58 -20.23 -15.73
C GLY A 493 -12.65 -21.44 -15.97
N SER A 494 -11.44 -21.22 -16.50
CA SER A 494 -10.50 -22.29 -16.86
C SER A 494 -9.53 -22.67 -15.75
N ILE A 495 -9.30 -21.81 -14.75
CA ILE A 495 -8.21 -21.97 -13.77
C ILE A 495 -8.57 -23.03 -12.72
N GLY A 496 -9.81 -23.01 -12.20
CA GLY A 496 -10.26 -23.93 -11.16
C GLY A 496 -9.61 -23.68 -9.79
N ILE A 497 -10.30 -24.04 -8.71
CA ILE A 497 -9.96 -23.68 -7.31
C ILE A 497 -8.51 -24.07 -6.94
N GLY A 498 -8.07 -25.26 -7.33
CA GLY A 498 -6.75 -25.78 -6.98
C GLY A 498 -5.56 -25.01 -7.55
N ARG A 499 -5.78 -24.10 -8.51
CA ARG A 499 -4.76 -23.24 -9.14
C ARG A 499 -4.96 -21.75 -8.87
N ARG A 500 -6.00 -21.35 -8.11
CA ARG A 500 -6.28 -19.95 -7.81
C ARG A 500 -5.18 -19.33 -6.94
N ILE A 501 -4.81 -18.10 -7.26
CA ILE A 501 -3.74 -17.34 -6.58
C ILE A 501 -4.34 -16.23 -5.74
N TRP A 502 -3.94 -16.18 -4.47
CA TRP A 502 -4.11 -14.98 -3.65
C TRP A 502 -2.99 -13.98 -3.95
N SER A 503 -3.34 -12.75 -4.31
CA SER A 503 -2.36 -11.69 -4.62
C SER A 503 -2.55 -10.46 -3.73
N PRO A 504 -2.19 -10.54 -2.43
CA PRO A 504 -2.32 -9.41 -1.51
C PRO A 504 -1.17 -8.40 -1.64
N PRO A 505 -1.35 -7.16 -1.13
CA PRO A 505 -0.25 -6.21 -0.92
C PRO A 505 0.88 -6.78 -0.05
N ALA A 506 2.11 -6.29 -0.22
CA ALA A 506 3.30 -6.78 0.49
C ALA A 506 3.10 -6.79 2.02
N ASN A 507 2.63 -5.67 2.59
CA ASN A 507 2.42 -5.58 4.02
C ASN A 507 1.31 -6.50 4.51
N THR A 508 0.29 -6.74 3.68
CA THR A 508 -0.79 -7.68 4.02
C THR A 508 -0.22 -9.10 4.10
N TRP A 509 0.67 -9.46 3.17
CA TRP A 509 1.34 -10.76 3.20
C TRP A 509 2.19 -10.95 4.45
N VAL A 510 3.06 -10.00 4.81
CA VAL A 510 3.91 -10.17 6.00
C VAL A 510 3.08 -10.25 7.28
N ARG A 511 2.01 -9.44 7.40
CA ARG A 511 1.07 -9.50 8.54
C ARG A 511 0.38 -10.86 8.62
N TYR A 512 0.00 -11.41 7.47
CA TYR A 512 -0.58 -12.75 7.38
C TYR A 512 0.38 -13.83 7.87
N GLN A 513 1.68 -13.76 7.51
CA GLN A 513 2.68 -14.72 7.98
C GLN A 513 2.88 -14.64 9.51
N VAL A 514 2.96 -13.43 10.07
CA VAL A 514 3.08 -13.21 11.52
C VAL A 514 1.85 -13.73 12.26
N MET A 515 0.65 -13.41 11.77
CA MET A 515 -0.63 -13.89 12.32
C MET A 515 -0.69 -15.43 12.28
N HIS A 516 -0.46 -16.03 11.12
CA HIS A 516 -0.59 -17.48 10.91
C HIS A 516 0.39 -18.28 11.79
N SER A 517 1.56 -17.72 12.10
CA SER A 517 2.57 -18.37 12.95
C SER A 517 2.11 -18.53 14.41
N ASN A 518 1.16 -17.72 14.88
CA ASN A 518 0.80 -17.64 16.30
C ASN A 518 -0.69 -17.97 16.57
N ILE A 519 -1.58 -17.79 15.59
CA ILE A 519 -3.04 -17.82 15.75
C ILE A 519 -3.59 -19.11 16.38
N ALA A 520 -2.95 -20.26 16.13
CA ALA A 520 -3.46 -21.56 16.55
C ALA A 520 -3.69 -21.66 18.07
N SER A 521 -2.86 -21.01 18.89
CA SER A 521 -3.00 -21.02 20.36
C SER A 521 -3.98 -19.97 20.90
N HIS A 522 -4.50 -19.12 20.02
CA HIS A 522 -5.35 -17.97 20.35
C HIS A 522 -6.75 -18.07 19.75
N LEU A 523 -7.02 -19.12 18.98
CA LEU A 523 -8.27 -19.41 18.30
C LEU A 523 -9.03 -20.52 19.02
N VAL A 524 -10.30 -20.27 19.32
CA VAL A 524 -11.25 -21.26 19.82
C VAL A 524 -12.42 -21.34 18.84
N VAL A 525 -12.78 -22.56 18.43
CA VAL A 525 -13.96 -22.84 17.61
C VAL A 525 -14.90 -23.74 18.43
N ASP A 526 -16.07 -23.21 18.79
CA ASP A 526 -17.13 -23.92 19.52
C ASP A 526 -18.41 -23.93 18.69
N GLY A 527 -18.71 -25.07 18.06
CA GLY A 527 -19.70 -25.13 16.99
C GLY A 527 -19.33 -24.17 15.86
N SER A 528 -20.22 -23.24 15.52
CA SER A 528 -19.96 -22.17 14.55
C SER A 528 -19.53 -20.84 15.19
N ALA A 529 -19.30 -20.80 16.51
CA ALA A 529 -18.76 -19.62 17.17
C ALA A 529 -17.23 -19.66 17.15
N VAL A 530 -16.62 -18.62 16.58
CA VAL A 530 -15.18 -18.43 16.51
C VAL A 530 -14.78 -17.31 17.48
N SER A 531 -13.85 -17.60 18.37
CA SER A 531 -13.31 -16.62 19.33
C SER A 531 -11.80 -16.52 19.18
N ILE A 532 -11.30 -15.29 19.03
CA ILE A 532 -9.89 -14.95 18.89
C ILE A 532 -9.47 -14.08 20.07
N THR A 533 -8.51 -14.54 20.84
CA THR A 533 -7.96 -13.79 21.99
C THR A 533 -6.69 -13.06 21.57
N PRO A 534 -6.58 -11.74 21.77
CA PRO A 534 -5.35 -11.02 21.46
C PRO A 534 -4.15 -11.53 22.27
N TRP A 535 -2.95 -11.46 21.68
CA TRP A 535 -1.71 -11.93 22.27
C TRP A 535 -0.58 -10.91 22.09
N THR A 536 0.49 -11.05 22.88
CA THR A 536 1.72 -10.30 22.65
C THR A 536 2.60 -11.10 21.70
N ASP A 537 2.88 -10.53 20.52
CA ASP A 537 3.76 -11.16 19.55
C ASP A 537 5.19 -11.25 20.11
N PRO A 538 5.83 -12.44 20.09
CA PRO A 538 7.10 -12.66 20.78
C PRO A 538 8.28 -11.91 20.16
N VAL A 539 8.19 -11.48 18.90
CA VAL A 539 9.26 -10.73 18.23
C VAL A 539 9.03 -9.24 18.42
N THR A 540 7.95 -8.71 17.87
CA THR A 540 7.66 -7.26 17.87
C THR A 540 7.29 -6.71 19.24
N GLN A 541 6.91 -7.56 20.20
CA GLN A 541 6.44 -7.16 21.54
C GLN A 541 5.19 -6.26 21.50
N THR A 542 4.43 -6.32 20.40
CA THR A 542 3.16 -5.60 20.24
C THR A 542 1.98 -6.54 20.43
N THR A 543 0.79 -5.98 20.71
CA THR A 543 -0.44 -6.76 20.83
C THR A 543 -1.02 -7.05 19.44
N TRP A 544 -1.35 -8.32 19.18
CA TRP A 544 -1.93 -8.82 17.93
C TRP A 544 -3.26 -9.54 18.20
N PRO A 545 -4.28 -9.34 17.35
CA PRO A 545 -4.39 -8.24 16.38
C PRO A 545 -4.46 -6.88 17.10
N ASP A 546 -4.07 -5.80 16.42
CA ASP A 546 -4.32 -4.45 16.94
C ASP A 546 -5.83 -4.16 16.87
N LEU A 547 -6.50 -4.18 18.02
CA LEU A 547 -7.95 -3.96 18.11
C LEU A 547 -8.40 -2.57 17.63
N ARG A 548 -7.48 -1.60 17.53
CA ARG A 548 -7.76 -0.27 16.95
C ARG A 548 -7.77 -0.31 15.42
N ALA A 549 -7.15 -1.31 14.82
CA ALA A 549 -7.09 -1.53 13.38
C ALA A 549 -8.20 -2.48 12.88
N GLY A 550 -9.28 -2.65 13.66
CA GLY A 550 -10.40 -3.52 13.28
C GLY A 550 -9.95 -4.96 13.07
N THR A 551 -10.23 -5.52 11.90
CA THR A 551 -9.85 -6.89 11.50
C THR A 551 -8.62 -6.96 10.59
N ARG A 552 -7.90 -5.85 10.34
CA ARG A 552 -6.75 -5.78 9.41
C ARG A 552 -5.75 -6.93 9.57
N ASP A 553 -5.25 -7.12 10.79
CA ASP A 553 -4.20 -8.10 11.07
C ASP A 553 -4.68 -9.56 10.94
N LEU A 554 -5.99 -9.78 10.77
CA LEU A 554 -6.62 -11.08 10.56
C LEU A 554 -7.13 -11.27 9.12
N HIS A 555 -6.88 -10.31 8.21
CA HIS A 555 -7.34 -10.39 6.83
C HIS A 555 -6.89 -11.69 6.15
N GLY A 556 -7.84 -12.45 5.60
CA GLY A 556 -7.58 -13.72 4.95
C GLY A 556 -7.52 -14.93 5.90
N LEU A 557 -7.64 -14.76 7.22
CA LEU A 557 -7.75 -15.89 8.15
C LEU A 557 -9.02 -16.69 7.83
N THR A 558 -8.84 -17.91 7.33
CA THR A 558 -9.94 -18.82 7.01
C THR A 558 -10.07 -19.91 8.08
N VAL A 559 -11.25 -20.01 8.68
CA VAL A 559 -11.58 -20.94 9.75
C VAL A 559 -12.73 -21.84 9.32
N TYR A 560 -12.53 -23.15 9.38
CA TYR A 560 -13.57 -24.13 9.12
C TYR A 560 -14.61 -24.13 10.25
N VAL A 561 -15.89 -24.10 9.87
CA VAL A 561 -17.03 -24.11 10.79
C VAL A 561 -18.08 -25.10 10.28
N PRO A 562 -18.84 -25.77 11.17
CA PRO A 562 -19.82 -26.77 10.77
C PRO A 562 -21.02 -26.16 10.04
N ASP A 563 -21.44 -24.95 10.42
CA ASP A 563 -22.56 -24.24 9.80
C ASP A 563 -22.24 -22.75 9.64
N VAL A 564 -22.02 -22.34 8.39
CA VAL A 564 -21.71 -20.94 8.06
C VAL A 564 -22.89 -20.01 8.22
N GLU A 565 -24.15 -20.47 8.21
CA GLU A 565 -25.32 -19.58 8.37
C GLU A 565 -25.41 -19.04 9.81
N HIS A 566 -25.01 -19.85 10.79
CA HIS A 566 -24.99 -19.49 12.21
C HIS A 566 -23.61 -19.07 12.72
N ALA A 567 -22.63 -18.89 11.82
CA ALA A 567 -21.29 -18.55 12.26
C ALA A 567 -21.22 -17.13 12.83
N SER A 568 -20.54 -17.00 13.96
CA SER A 568 -20.29 -15.74 14.67
C SER A 568 -18.81 -15.64 15.02
N VAL A 569 -18.28 -14.41 15.01
CA VAL A 569 -16.85 -14.16 15.27
C VAL A 569 -16.70 -13.13 16.36
N ARG A 570 -15.88 -13.44 17.37
CA ARG A 570 -15.48 -12.50 18.43
C ARG A 570 -13.97 -12.33 18.44
N ILE A 571 -13.51 -11.08 18.49
CA ILE A 571 -12.08 -10.73 18.59
C ILE A 571 -11.91 -9.89 19.84
N GLY A 572 -11.12 -10.36 20.81
CA GLY A 572 -10.98 -9.70 22.11
C GLY A 572 -12.32 -9.52 22.83
N GLY A 573 -13.26 -10.46 22.64
CA GLY A 573 -14.62 -10.41 23.18
C GLY A 573 -15.62 -9.54 22.41
N LYS A 574 -15.19 -8.76 21.41
CA LYS A 574 -16.08 -7.93 20.58
C LYS A 574 -16.53 -8.71 19.35
N GLU A 575 -17.84 -8.74 19.10
CA GLU A 575 -18.40 -9.35 17.90
C GLU A 575 -18.07 -8.53 16.64
N THR A 576 -17.80 -9.23 15.54
CA THR A 576 -17.61 -8.62 14.22
C THR A 576 -18.45 -9.35 13.18
N GLN A 577 -18.88 -8.61 12.16
CA GLN A 577 -19.54 -9.13 10.96
C GLN A 577 -18.62 -9.07 9.72
N SER A 578 -17.36 -8.67 9.91
CA SER A 578 -16.39 -8.53 8.82
C SER A 578 -15.74 -9.86 8.44
N PHE A 579 -16.56 -10.76 7.90
CA PHE A 579 -16.11 -12.02 7.36
C PHE A 579 -17.02 -12.54 6.26
N THR A 580 -16.40 -13.19 5.27
CA THR A 580 -17.07 -13.88 4.17
C THR A 580 -17.47 -15.28 4.63
N ARG A 581 -18.67 -15.73 4.24
CA ARG A 581 -19.16 -17.09 4.46
C ARG A 581 -18.87 -17.90 3.20
N ASN A 582 -17.99 -18.89 3.29
CA ASN A 582 -17.55 -19.66 2.14
C ASN A 582 -18.33 -20.99 2.04
N PRO A 583 -18.68 -21.42 0.81
CA PRO A 583 -19.22 -22.75 0.60
C PRO A 583 -18.19 -23.84 0.97
N PRO A 584 -18.62 -25.12 1.07
CA PRO A 584 -17.70 -26.24 1.18
C PRO A 584 -16.61 -26.23 0.11
N ASP A 585 -15.36 -26.44 0.53
CA ASP A 585 -14.19 -26.52 -0.36
C ASP A 585 -13.93 -27.95 -0.87
N GLU A 586 -12.75 -28.20 -1.45
CA GLU A 586 -12.32 -29.53 -1.89
C GLU A 586 -12.31 -30.61 -0.79
N THR A 587 -12.29 -30.20 0.48
CA THR A 587 -12.40 -31.10 1.65
C THR A 587 -13.85 -31.40 2.04
N GLY A 588 -14.81 -30.73 1.41
CA GLY A 588 -16.24 -30.79 1.75
C GLY A 588 -16.61 -29.99 3.00
N ARG A 589 -15.70 -29.16 3.53
CA ARG A 589 -15.92 -28.38 4.75
C ARG A 589 -16.20 -26.92 4.42
N ALA A 590 -17.25 -26.37 5.01
CA ALA A 590 -17.56 -24.95 4.92
C ALA A 590 -16.62 -24.13 5.83
N SER A 591 -16.45 -22.85 5.53
CA SER A 591 -15.55 -21.98 6.29
C SER A 591 -16.01 -20.54 6.30
N ILE A 592 -15.40 -19.74 7.17
CA ILE A 592 -15.47 -18.29 7.12
C ILE A 592 -14.09 -17.70 6.87
N THR A 593 -14.00 -16.57 6.19
CA THR A 593 -12.74 -15.83 5.98
C THR A 593 -12.87 -14.43 6.56
N LEU A 594 -12.00 -14.02 7.48
CA LEU A 594 -12.03 -12.67 8.04
C LEU A 594 -11.55 -11.65 6.99
N VAL A 595 -12.22 -10.50 6.93
CA VAL A 595 -11.99 -9.45 5.94
C VAL A 595 -11.63 -8.15 6.65
N ASP A 596 -10.69 -7.39 6.10
CA ASP A 596 -10.25 -6.11 6.65
C ASP A 596 -11.38 -5.07 6.58
N ASP A 597 -11.72 -4.47 7.73
CA ASP A 597 -12.70 -3.39 7.85
C ASP A 597 -12.10 -2.04 8.28
N GLN A 598 -10.78 -1.88 8.26
CA GLN A 598 -10.08 -0.69 8.74
C GLN A 598 -10.19 0.51 7.80
N VAL A 599 -10.38 0.26 6.50
CA VAL A 599 -10.39 1.30 5.45
C VAL A 599 -11.67 1.27 4.58
N PRO A 600 -12.87 1.33 5.19
CA PRO A 600 -14.12 1.22 4.46
C PRO A 600 -14.37 2.45 3.59
N THR A 601 -14.86 2.24 2.37
CA THR A 601 -15.41 3.32 1.53
C THR A 601 -16.95 3.19 1.52
N PRO A 602 -17.67 4.06 2.26
CA PRO A 602 -19.12 3.93 2.41
C PRO A 602 -19.85 4.30 1.12
N ILE A 603 -20.75 3.43 0.66
CA ILE A 603 -21.68 3.63 -0.46
C ILE A 603 -23.06 4.07 0.08
N ILE A 604 -23.55 3.40 1.11
CA ILE A 604 -24.68 3.80 1.95
C ILE A 604 -24.22 3.63 3.40
N GLY A 605 -24.16 4.73 4.15
CA GLY A 605 -23.59 4.77 5.49
C GLY A 605 -24.35 5.72 6.40
N ARG A 606 -23.62 6.46 7.25
CA ARG A 606 -24.22 7.33 8.27
C ARG A 606 -24.53 8.75 7.77
N VAL A 607 -23.93 9.14 6.64
CA VAL A 607 -24.19 10.43 5.99
C VAL A 607 -25.40 10.32 5.08
N SER A 608 -26.35 11.24 5.21
CA SER A 608 -27.51 11.33 4.31
C SER A 608 -27.06 11.44 2.86
N LEU A 609 -27.72 10.70 1.97
CA LEU A 609 -27.43 10.73 0.55
C LEU A 609 -27.66 12.12 -0.05
N LYS A 610 -28.54 12.95 0.50
CA LYS A 610 -28.73 14.34 0.03
C LYS A 610 -27.46 15.21 0.14
N ASP A 611 -26.51 14.83 1.00
CA ASP A 611 -25.26 15.55 1.24
C ASP A 611 -24.09 14.99 0.41
N ARG A 612 -24.32 14.00 -0.46
CA ARG A 612 -23.28 13.30 -1.27
C ARG A 612 -23.76 12.74 -2.62
N ALA A 613 -25.05 12.82 -2.92
CA ALA A 613 -25.65 12.20 -4.09
C ALA A 613 -26.98 12.86 -4.48
N ARG A 614 -27.38 12.67 -5.75
CA ARG A 614 -28.75 12.87 -6.21
C ARG A 614 -29.50 11.55 -6.15
N VAL A 615 -30.70 11.55 -5.60
CA VAL A 615 -31.54 10.36 -5.48
C VAL A 615 -32.82 10.53 -6.31
N GLU A 616 -33.12 9.53 -7.13
CA GLU A 616 -34.29 9.49 -8.00
C GLU A 616 -35.09 8.20 -7.71
N ALA A 617 -36.24 8.33 -7.05
CA ALA A 617 -37.18 7.21 -6.90
C ALA A 617 -37.91 7.02 -8.24
N ILE A 618 -37.76 5.84 -8.83
CA ILE A 618 -38.39 5.48 -10.11
C ILE A 618 -39.79 4.91 -9.87
N SER A 619 -39.92 4.05 -8.87
CA SER A 619 -41.18 3.48 -8.40
C SER A 619 -41.09 3.16 -6.90
N GLY A 620 -42.22 3.15 -6.20
CA GLY A 620 -42.25 3.00 -4.76
C GLY A 620 -41.90 4.27 -3.98
N GLN A 621 -41.81 4.13 -2.67
CA GLN A 621 -41.42 5.20 -1.74
C GLN A 621 -40.01 4.96 -1.22
N TYR A 622 -39.11 5.91 -1.51
CA TYR A 622 -37.76 5.93 -0.97
C TYR A 622 -37.69 6.82 0.28
N THR A 623 -37.01 6.34 1.32
CA THR A 623 -36.71 7.12 2.53
C THR A 623 -35.23 6.98 2.89
N ASP A 624 -34.55 8.10 3.11
CA ASP A 624 -33.19 8.12 3.63
C ASP A 624 -33.23 8.28 5.16
N LEU A 625 -32.81 7.24 5.87
CA LEU A 625 -32.74 7.19 7.34
C LEU A 625 -31.27 7.13 7.82
N SER A 626 -30.31 7.51 6.98
CA SER A 626 -28.87 7.39 7.25
C SER A 626 -28.46 8.13 8.53
N GLU A 627 -28.96 9.35 8.76
CA GLU A 627 -28.61 10.15 9.94
C GLU A 627 -29.17 9.58 11.24
N ALA A 628 -30.38 9.04 11.20
CA ALA A 628 -31.06 8.52 12.39
C ALA A 628 -30.63 7.09 12.72
N ASN A 629 -30.52 6.25 11.71
CA ASN A 629 -30.43 4.79 11.85
C ASN A 629 -29.50 4.12 10.81
N SER A 630 -28.64 4.88 10.11
CA SER A 630 -27.60 4.36 9.19
C SER A 630 -28.07 3.45 8.05
N HIS A 631 -29.32 3.64 7.58
CA HIS A 631 -29.88 2.85 6.50
C HIS A 631 -30.78 3.67 5.58
N VAL A 632 -31.07 3.11 4.41
CA VAL A 632 -32.10 3.61 3.49
C VAL A 632 -33.21 2.58 3.35
N SER A 633 -34.42 3.04 3.06
CA SER A 633 -35.60 2.18 2.88
C SER A 633 -36.22 2.41 1.51
N LEU A 634 -36.62 1.31 0.86
CA LEU A 634 -37.37 1.30 -0.39
C LEU A 634 -38.65 0.48 -0.20
N ALA A 635 -39.80 1.14 -0.22
CA ALA A 635 -41.10 0.50 -0.05
C ALA A 635 -41.87 0.42 -1.37
N ALA A 636 -42.45 -0.74 -1.67
CA ALA A 636 -43.38 -0.91 -2.79
C ALA A 636 -44.73 -0.26 -2.44
N ASP A 637 -45.15 0.73 -3.23
CA ASP A 637 -46.44 1.40 -3.09
C ASP A 637 -47.55 0.66 -3.86
N GLN A 638 -47.20 0.02 -4.97
CA GLN A 638 -48.06 -0.84 -5.77
C GLN A 638 -47.53 -2.28 -5.78
N ALA A 639 -48.37 -3.22 -6.24
CA ALA A 639 -47.87 -4.53 -6.61
C ALA A 639 -46.87 -4.40 -7.78
N ASP A 640 -45.95 -5.36 -7.89
CA ASP A 640 -44.91 -5.52 -8.93
C ASP A 640 -43.51 -5.00 -8.58
N GLY A 641 -43.33 -4.10 -7.60
CA GLY A 641 -42.00 -3.76 -7.09
C GLY A 641 -41.75 -2.30 -6.71
N ALA A 642 -40.47 -1.98 -6.51
CA ALA A 642 -39.98 -0.62 -6.24
C ALA A 642 -38.56 -0.46 -6.77
N SER A 643 -38.15 0.75 -7.13
CA SER A 643 -36.79 1.01 -7.62
C SER A 643 -36.33 2.44 -7.33
N VAL A 644 -35.08 2.58 -6.90
CA VAL A 644 -34.40 3.87 -6.70
C VAL A 644 -33.04 3.88 -7.38
N VAL A 645 -32.69 5.03 -7.95
CA VAL A 645 -31.37 5.31 -8.51
C VAL A 645 -30.68 6.37 -7.65
N ILE A 646 -29.47 6.06 -7.20
CA ILE A 646 -28.60 6.95 -6.45
C ILE A 646 -27.44 7.32 -7.38
N LYS A 647 -27.24 8.60 -7.66
CA LYS A 647 -26.14 9.13 -8.47
C LYS A 647 -25.19 9.90 -7.53
N PRO A 648 -24.11 9.27 -7.05
CA PRO A 648 -23.13 9.96 -6.20
C PRO A 648 -22.51 11.15 -6.96
N TRP A 649 -22.21 12.24 -6.25
CA TRP A 649 -21.48 13.36 -6.87
C TRP A 649 -20.06 12.95 -7.25
N ARG A 650 -19.39 12.24 -6.33
CA ARG A 650 -18.13 11.53 -6.61
C ARG A 650 -17.95 10.37 -5.62
N LEU A 651 -17.84 9.16 -6.16
CA LEU A 651 -17.54 7.94 -5.39
C LEU A 651 -16.53 7.12 -6.17
N ASP A 652 -15.27 7.17 -5.75
CA ASP A 652 -14.18 6.41 -6.34
C ASP A 652 -13.85 5.22 -5.41
N LEU A 653 -13.80 4.01 -5.96
CA LEU A 653 -13.51 2.77 -5.24
C LEU A 653 -12.11 2.27 -5.63
N TRP A 654 -11.20 2.14 -4.68
CA TRP A 654 -9.81 1.76 -4.92
C TRP A 654 -9.51 0.39 -4.32
N ASN A 655 -8.83 -0.48 -5.07
CA ASN A 655 -8.38 -1.80 -4.61
C ASN A 655 -9.47 -2.65 -3.91
N THR A 656 -10.74 -2.50 -4.33
CA THR A 656 -11.86 -3.19 -3.70
C THR A 656 -11.70 -4.70 -3.84
N SER A 657 -11.60 -5.38 -2.70
CA SER A 657 -11.58 -6.85 -2.62
C SER A 657 -12.92 -7.43 -2.20
N HIS A 658 -13.71 -6.66 -1.44
CA HIS A 658 -15.00 -7.11 -0.92
C HIS A 658 -16.04 -5.98 -0.92
N LEU A 659 -17.31 -6.36 -1.01
CA LEU A 659 -18.43 -5.49 -0.64
C LEU A 659 -19.08 -6.02 0.64
N GLN A 660 -19.41 -5.15 1.56
CA GLN A 660 -20.18 -5.49 2.75
C GLN A 660 -21.48 -4.70 2.79
N LEU A 661 -22.57 -5.35 3.18
CA LEU A 661 -23.88 -4.74 3.40
C LEU A 661 -24.68 -5.55 4.41
N ALA A 662 -25.71 -4.94 5.00
CA ALA A 662 -26.78 -5.68 5.65
C ALA A 662 -28.14 -5.27 5.08
N VAL A 663 -29.05 -6.22 4.96
CA VAL A 663 -30.38 -6.04 4.38
C VAL A 663 -31.45 -6.60 5.30
N ARG A 664 -32.66 -6.05 5.20
CA ARG A 664 -33.84 -6.52 5.92
C ARG A 664 -35.09 -6.26 5.12
N LYS A 665 -36.02 -7.21 5.12
CA LYS A 665 -37.37 -7.02 4.58
C LYS A 665 -38.37 -6.77 5.69
N ARG A 666 -39.26 -5.80 5.49
CA ARG A 666 -40.42 -5.52 6.36
C ARG A 666 -41.70 -5.61 5.54
N CYS A 667 -42.80 -5.92 6.19
CA CYS A 667 -44.08 -6.12 5.51
C CYS A 667 -45.20 -5.42 6.28
N ALA A 668 -45.76 -4.36 5.68
CA ALA A 668 -47.01 -3.76 6.15
C ALA A 668 -48.25 -4.46 5.55
N SER A 669 -48.06 -5.33 4.56
CA SER A 669 -49.10 -6.13 3.93
C SER A 669 -49.57 -7.28 4.85
N LYS A 670 -50.83 -7.71 4.66
CA LYS A 670 -51.34 -8.96 5.25
C LYS A 670 -50.71 -10.20 4.61
N ASP A 671 -50.06 -10.05 3.45
CA ASP A 671 -49.38 -11.11 2.72
C ASP A 671 -47.89 -11.20 3.09
N SER A 672 -47.61 -11.67 4.32
CA SER A 672 -46.24 -11.85 4.80
C SER A 672 -45.45 -12.88 3.99
N ALA A 673 -46.13 -13.88 3.42
CA ALA A 673 -45.50 -14.87 2.54
C ALA A 673 -45.03 -14.22 1.23
N GLY A 674 -45.90 -13.45 0.57
CA GLY A 674 -45.55 -12.69 -0.63
C GLY A 674 -44.42 -11.68 -0.40
N CYS A 675 -44.39 -11.02 0.77
CA CYS A 675 -43.26 -10.15 1.14
C CYS A 675 -41.92 -10.90 1.19
N LEU A 676 -41.88 -12.12 1.74
CA LEU A 676 -40.68 -12.96 1.73
C LEU A 676 -40.37 -13.51 0.33
N GLU A 677 -41.38 -13.71 -0.53
CA GLU A 677 -41.22 -14.12 -1.94
C GLU A 677 -40.71 -13.02 -2.87
N SER A 678 -40.76 -11.75 -2.44
CA SER A 678 -40.09 -10.67 -3.16
C SER A 678 -38.58 -10.93 -3.32
N ARG A 679 -37.96 -10.33 -4.33
CA ARG A 679 -36.50 -10.43 -4.55
C ARG A 679 -35.89 -9.04 -4.69
N PHE A 680 -34.77 -8.82 -3.99
CA PHE A 680 -34.02 -7.58 -4.18
C PHE A 680 -32.87 -7.73 -5.18
N LYS A 681 -32.54 -6.61 -5.80
CA LYS A 681 -31.37 -6.45 -6.68
C LYS A 681 -30.70 -5.12 -6.41
N ILE A 682 -29.39 -5.15 -6.20
CA ILE A 682 -28.54 -3.97 -6.04
C ILE A 682 -27.51 -3.97 -7.16
N GLU A 683 -27.35 -2.86 -7.87
CA GLU A 683 -26.40 -2.73 -8.99
C GLU A 683 -25.48 -1.52 -8.79
N LEU A 684 -24.18 -1.73 -9.03
CA LEU A 684 -23.20 -0.67 -9.22
C LEU A 684 -22.91 -0.57 -10.71
N LEU A 685 -23.22 0.58 -11.31
CA LEU A 685 -22.79 0.90 -12.66
C LEU A 685 -21.54 1.76 -12.58
N MET A 686 -20.47 1.27 -13.18
CA MET A 686 -19.15 1.87 -13.16
C MET A 686 -18.97 2.81 -14.34
N GLN A 687 -18.08 3.79 -14.18
CA GLN A 687 -17.79 4.78 -15.23
C GLN A 687 -17.12 4.17 -16.46
N ASP A 688 -16.40 3.04 -16.29
CA ASP A 688 -15.78 2.27 -17.38
C ASP A 688 -16.80 1.45 -18.20
N GLY A 689 -18.09 1.48 -17.84
CA GLY A 689 -19.17 0.73 -18.46
C GLY A 689 -19.41 -0.65 -17.82
N GLY A 690 -18.58 -1.07 -16.87
CA GLY A 690 -18.79 -2.28 -16.09
C GLY A 690 -20.06 -2.19 -15.23
N THR A 691 -20.75 -3.32 -15.06
CA THR A 691 -21.86 -3.44 -14.10
C THR A 691 -21.56 -4.59 -13.14
N VAL A 692 -21.82 -4.36 -11.86
CA VAL A 692 -21.72 -5.38 -10.81
C VAL A 692 -23.04 -5.45 -10.07
N SER A 693 -23.58 -6.66 -9.89
CA SER A 693 -24.90 -6.89 -9.32
C SER A 693 -24.85 -7.83 -8.12
N ILE A 694 -25.67 -7.53 -7.11
CA ILE A 694 -26.01 -8.42 -6.00
C ILE A 694 -27.47 -8.83 -6.20
N LEU A 695 -27.71 -10.11 -6.42
CA LEU A 695 -29.04 -10.68 -6.65
C LEU A 695 -29.43 -11.62 -5.52
N GLU A 696 -30.62 -11.46 -4.96
CA GLU A 696 -31.16 -12.41 -4.00
C GLU A 696 -31.75 -13.63 -4.72
N ASP A 697 -31.28 -14.84 -4.37
CA ASP A 697 -31.87 -16.13 -4.78
C ASP A 697 -32.20 -16.22 -6.28
N GLN A 698 -31.30 -15.67 -7.09
CA GLN A 698 -31.33 -15.74 -8.54
C GLN A 698 -29.99 -16.27 -9.04
N ALA A 699 -30.04 -17.29 -9.89
CA ALA A 699 -28.86 -17.77 -10.57
C ALA A 699 -28.33 -16.66 -11.52
N PRO A 700 -27.01 -16.48 -11.64
CA PRO A 700 -26.44 -15.56 -12.60
C PRO A 700 -26.89 -15.95 -14.02
N ASP A 701 -27.59 -15.06 -14.73
CA ASP A 701 -27.88 -15.26 -16.14
C ASP A 701 -26.64 -14.90 -16.96
N ARG A 702 -25.98 -15.91 -17.52
CA ARG A 702 -24.77 -15.77 -18.36
C ARG A 702 -24.99 -14.91 -19.62
N ARG A 703 -26.24 -14.57 -19.96
CA ARG A 703 -26.57 -13.66 -21.07
C ARG A 703 -26.52 -12.18 -20.66
N VAL A 704 -26.40 -11.87 -19.37
CA VAL A 704 -26.43 -10.50 -18.84
C VAL A 704 -25.04 -9.87 -18.91
N SER A 705 -24.98 -8.57 -19.15
CA SER A 705 -23.75 -7.76 -19.25
C SER A 705 -23.11 -7.43 -17.90
N SER A 706 -23.47 -8.12 -16.80
CA SER A 706 -23.09 -7.77 -15.43
C SER A 706 -22.38 -8.90 -14.70
N SER A 707 -21.31 -8.58 -13.95
CA SER A 707 -20.70 -9.51 -13.00
C SER A 707 -21.58 -9.62 -11.76
N THR A 708 -21.84 -10.82 -11.28
CA THR A 708 -22.94 -11.05 -10.32
C THR A 708 -22.52 -11.86 -9.09
N TRP A 709 -22.92 -11.40 -7.91
CA TRP A 709 -23.08 -12.23 -6.72
C TRP A 709 -24.52 -12.70 -6.58
N SER A 710 -24.71 -13.96 -6.23
CA SER A 710 -25.99 -14.48 -5.77
C SER A 710 -25.93 -14.63 -4.25
N VAL A 711 -26.85 -13.99 -3.53
CA VAL A 711 -26.96 -14.09 -2.08
C VAL A 711 -28.17 -14.94 -1.68
N PRO A 712 -28.10 -15.67 -0.55
CA PRO A 712 -29.22 -16.47 -0.08
C PRO A 712 -30.48 -15.64 0.12
N ARG A 713 -31.64 -16.27 -0.10
CA ARG A 713 -32.94 -15.68 0.19
C ARG A 713 -33.07 -15.33 1.67
N LEU A 714 -33.65 -14.16 1.96
CA LEU A 714 -34.02 -13.78 3.33
C LEU A 714 -35.14 -14.69 3.85
N LYS A 715 -34.88 -15.35 4.99
CA LYS A 715 -35.79 -16.36 5.59
C LYS A 715 -36.81 -15.76 6.54
N ARG A 716 -36.55 -14.57 7.09
CA ARG A 716 -37.41 -13.91 8.08
C ARG A 716 -37.61 -12.44 7.75
N LEU A 717 -38.79 -11.93 8.10
CA LEU A 717 -39.08 -10.50 8.11
C LEU A 717 -38.49 -9.86 9.36
N ASP A 718 -38.22 -8.57 9.29
CA ASP A 718 -37.75 -7.73 10.38
C ASP A 718 -36.38 -8.14 11.00
N GLU A 719 -35.67 -9.07 10.37
CA GLU A 719 -34.33 -9.52 10.74
C GLU A 719 -33.27 -8.95 9.79
N TRP A 720 -32.19 -8.38 10.34
CA TRP A 720 -31.03 -7.94 9.56
C TRP A 720 -30.14 -9.12 9.21
N VAL A 721 -29.79 -9.25 7.93
CA VAL A 721 -28.83 -10.24 7.45
C VAL A 721 -27.65 -9.52 6.83
N SER A 722 -26.45 -9.81 7.34
CA SER A 722 -25.20 -9.24 6.84
C SER A 722 -24.53 -10.14 5.80
N HIS A 723 -24.05 -9.52 4.73
CA HIS A 723 -23.27 -10.16 3.68
C HIS A 723 -21.92 -9.44 3.56
N THR A 724 -20.83 -10.20 3.54
CA THR A 724 -19.50 -9.75 3.10
C THR A 724 -19.15 -10.60 1.89
N LEU A 725 -19.04 -9.98 0.73
CA LEU A 725 -18.99 -10.59 -0.59
C LEU A 725 -17.60 -10.40 -1.19
N ASP A 726 -16.89 -11.50 -1.44
CA ASP A 726 -15.57 -11.52 -2.07
C ASP A 726 -15.69 -11.35 -3.59
N VAL A 727 -14.96 -10.37 -4.14
CA VAL A 727 -14.92 -10.09 -5.59
C VAL A 727 -14.43 -11.29 -6.39
N THR A 728 -13.59 -12.15 -5.83
CA THR A 728 -13.08 -13.34 -6.51
C THR A 728 -14.10 -14.47 -6.65
N GLN A 729 -15.27 -14.33 -6.00
CA GLN A 729 -16.41 -15.24 -6.08
C GLN A 729 -17.53 -14.74 -7.02
N LEU A 730 -17.30 -13.64 -7.75
CA LEU A 730 -18.23 -13.15 -8.75
C LEU A 730 -18.42 -14.20 -9.86
N SER A 731 -19.68 -14.34 -10.28
CA SER A 731 -19.97 -14.95 -11.57
C SER A 731 -19.78 -13.90 -12.66
N TRP A 732 -18.85 -14.17 -13.58
CA TRP A 732 -18.40 -13.19 -14.57
C TRP A 732 -19.36 -13.03 -15.74
N SER A 733 -19.49 -11.78 -16.23
CA SER A 733 -20.08 -11.50 -17.53
C SER A 733 -19.13 -11.89 -18.67
N LYS A 734 -19.50 -11.63 -19.93
CA LYS A 734 -18.68 -11.96 -21.10
C LYS A 734 -17.26 -11.37 -20.98
N PHE A 735 -16.28 -12.24 -20.79
CA PHE A 735 -14.86 -11.94 -20.88
C PHE A 735 -14.40 -11.89 -22.35
N ILE A 736 -13.57 -10.92 -22.71
CA ILE A 736 -12.98 -10.78 -24.04
C ILE A 736 -11.46 -10.88 -23.91
N ASP A 737 -10.87 -11.91 -24.54
CA ASP A 737 -9.44 -12.20 -24.54
C ASP A 737 -8.90 -12.28 -25.98
N GLN A 738 -9.20 -11.29 -26.81
CA GLN A 738 -8.78 -11.25 -28.21
C GLN A 738 -7.74 -10.17 -28.45
N GLY A 739 -6.46 -10.55 -28.32
CA GLY A 739 -5.31 -9.68 -28.63
C GLY A 739 -5.38 -8.34 -27.91
N ASP A 740 -5.45 -7.25 -28.69
CA ASP A 740 -5.49 -5.88 -28.18
C ASP A 740 -6.87 -5.45 -27.63
N ASP A 741 -7.97 -6.16 -27.93
CA ASP A 741 -9.32 -5.86 -27.43
C ASP A 741 -9.63 -6.60 -26.11
N TRP A 742 -8.60 -6.88 -25.30
CA TRP A 742 -8.78 -7.47 -23.98
C TRP A 742 -9.64 -6.56 -23.11
N ARG A 743 -10.70 -7.12 -22.53
CA ARG A 743 -11.57 -6.43 -21.58
C ARG A 743 -11.97 -7.37 -20.46
N ARG A 744 -11.60 -7.02 -19.23
CA ARG A 744 -12.11 -7.73 -18.05
C ARG A 744 -13.63 -7.55 -17.91
N PRO A 745 -14.29 -8.50 -17.23
CA PRO A 745 -15.63 -8.28 -16.69
C PRO A 745 -15.70 -7.08 -15.73
N GLY A 746 -16.92 -6.64 -15.41
CA GLY A 746 -17.15 -5.55 -14.46
C GLY A 746 -16.65 -5.90 -13.05
N LEU A 747 -15.97 -4.94 -12.40
CA LEU A 747 -15.50 -5.03 -11.02
C LEU A 747 -15.99 -3.80 -10.23
N PRO A 748 -16.18 -3.89 -8.90
CA PRO A 748 -16.58 -2.75 -8.07
C PRO A 748 -15.37 -1.84 -7.78
N LEU A 749 -14.71 -1.39 -8.84
CA LEU A 749 -13.45 -0.65 -8.80
C LEU A 749 -13.48 0.53 -9.78
N GLY A 750 -12.89 1.64 -9.37
CA GLY A 750 -12.93 2.92 -10.07
C GLY A 750 -14.17 3.73 -9.69
N ARG A 751 -14.54 4.68 -10.55
CA ARG A 751 -15.65 5.60 -10.29
C ARG A 751 -17.01 4.93 -10.44
N VAL A 752 -17.85 5.05 -9.43
CA VAL A 752 -19.26 4.66 -9.47
C VAL A 752 -20.08 5.78 -10.10
N LYS A 753 -20.77 5.47 -11.20
CA LYS A 753 -21.67 6.40 -11.88
C LYS A 753 -23.03 6.43 -11.19
N GLU A 754 -23.56 5.26 -10.85
CA GLU A 754 -24.85 5.14 -10.19
C GLU A 754 -24.96 3.82 -9.42
N VAL A 755 -25.78 3.85 -8.37
CA VAL A 755 -26.20 2.68 -7.60
C VAL A 755 -27.70 2.52 -7.76
N ARG A 756 -28.15 1.35 -8.21
CA ARG A 756 -29.58 1.03 -8.32
C ARG A 756 -29.97 0.05 -7.23
N VAL A 757 -31.06 0.32 -6.53
CA VAL A 757 -31.65 -0.61 -5.56
C VAL A 757 -33.07 -0.88 -6.00
N SER A 758 -33.44 -2.15 -6.11
CA SER A 758 -34.74 -2.56 -6.60
C SER A 758 -35.32 -3.75 -5.83
N LEU A 759 -36.64 -3.79 -5.78
CA LEU A 759 -37.47 -4.87 -5.29
C LEU A 759 -38.36 -5.34 -6.44
N THR A 760 -38.44 -6.65 -6.64
CA THR A 760 -39.27 -7.28 -7.67
C THR A 760 -40.21 -8.31 -7.04
N ASN A 761 -41.35 -8.55 -7.68
CA ASN A 761 -42.41 -9.45 -7.17
C ASN A 761 -42.83 -9.10 -5.73
N ALA A 762 -42.82 -7.81 -5.39
CA ALA A 762 -43.12 -7.34 -4.05
C ALA A 762 -44.58 -6.91 -3.95
N PRO A 763 -45.37 -7.47 -3.01
CA PRO A 763 -46.68 -6.91 -2.68
C PRO A 763 -46.57 -5.46 -2.20
N ALA A 764 -47.62 -4.66 -2.42
CA ALA A 764 -47.71 -3.32 -1.86
C ALA A 764 -47.53 -3.36 -0.33
N GLY A 765 -46.70 -2.46 0.22
CA GLY A 765 -46.32 -2.42 1.63
C GLY A 765 -45.09 -3.26 1.99
N THR A 766 -44.47 -3.97 1.03
CA THR A 766 -43.15 -4.58 1.23
C THR A 766 -42.08 -3.51 1.26
N THR A 767 -41.17 -3.55 2.24
CA THR A 767 -40.05 -2.60 2.34
C THR A 767 -38.73 -3.35 2.41
N LEU A 768 -37.73 -2.90 1.65
CA LEU A 768 -36.34 -3.30 1.76
C LEU A 768 -35.56 -2.20 2.47
N ASP A 769 -34.93 -2.54 3.59
CA ASP A 769 -33.93 -1.69 4.22
C ASP A 769 -32.52 -2.17 3.81
N VAL A 770 -31.63 -1.22 3.48
CA VAL A 770 -30.21 -1.49 3.17
C VAL A 770 -29.34 -0.60 4.05
N GLN A 771 -28.41 -1.21 4.78
CA GLN A 771 -27.51 -0.51 5.70
C GLN A 771 -26.06 -0.98 5.55
N ASN A 772 -25.12 -0.17 6.04
CA ASN A 772 -23.69 -0.47 6.07
C ASN A 772 -23.13 -0.94 4.71
N PHE A 773 -23.65 -0.39 3.60
CA PHE A 773 -23.18 -0.77 2.27
C PHE A 773 -21.85 -0.07 1.98
N ARG A 774 -20.76 -0.83 1.94
CA ARG A 774 -19.40 -0.30 1.83
C ARG A 774 -18.49 -1.22 1.01
N ALA A 775 -17.54 -0.60 0.30
CA ALA A 775 -16.43 -1.30 -0.30
C ALA A 775 -15.29 -1.45 0.71
N LEU A 776 -14.68 -2.63 0.74
CA LEU A 776 -13.57 -2.98 1.62
C LEU A 776 -12.35 -3.39 0.78
N ARG A 777 -11.17 -3.04 1.27
CA ARG A 777 -9.88 -3.38 0.65
C ARG A 777 -8.89 -3.81 1.74
N PRO A 778 -7.95 -4.72 1.44
CA PRO A 778 -6.83 -4.96 2.34
C PRO A 778 -6.03 -3.67 2.53
N SER A 779 -5.72 -3.34 3.77
CA SER A 779 -4.82 -2.26 4.15
C SER A 779 -3.55 -2.85 4.76
N GLY A 780 -2.43 -2.64 4.06
CA GLY A 780 -1.12 -2.90 4.61
C GLY A 780 -0.69 -1.90 5.70
N ASN A 781 -1.37 -0.75 5.79
CA ASN A 781 -0.96 0.39 6.57
C ASN A 781 -1.22 0.18 8.08
N GLY A 782 -0.31 0.67 8.91
CA GLY A 782 -0.47 0.76 10.35
C GLY A 782 -1.68 1.60 10.78
N GLN A 783 -1.94 1.64 12.08
CA GLN A 783 -2.97 2.52 12.65
C GLN A 783 -2.27 3.51 13.60
N ALA A 784 -2.70 4.77 13.58
CA ALA A 784 -2.27 5.76 14.55
C ALA A 784 -2.51 5.24 15.99
N PRO A 785 -1.57 5.45 16.95
CA PRO A 785 -1.71 4.93 18.31
C PRO A 785 -3.00 5.35 19.03
N ASP A 786 -3.54 6.52 18.70
CA ASP A 786 -4.78 7.07 19.23
C ASP A 786 -6.03 6.71 18.39
N GLY A 787 -5.87 5.92 17.33
CA GLY A 787 -6.95 5.51 16.43
C GLY A 787 -7.44 6.62 15.49
N THR A 788 -6.77 7.77 15.44
CA THR A 788 -7.16 8.90 14.59
C THR A 788 -6.86 8.65 13.10
N LYS A 789 -7.41 9.51 12.24
CA LYS A 789 -7.33 9.48 10.78
C LYS A 789 -6.83 10.81 10.23
N LEU A 790 -6.25 10.77 9.04
CA LEU A 790 -5.93 11.94 8.23
C LEU A 790 -7.17 12.39 7.44
N ILE A 791 -7.40 13.69 7.40
CA ILE A 791 -8.18 14.36 6.36
C ILE A 791 -7.27 15.34 5.62
N ALA A 792 -7.22 15.23 4.31
CA ALA A 792 -6.44 16.11 3.44
C ALA A 792 -7.09 16.26 2.06
N GLY A 793 -6.72 17.34 1.39
CA GLY A 793 -7.14 17.60 0.03
C GLY A 793 -6.47 18.86 -0.51
N ARG A 794 -6.87 19.25 -1.72
CA ARG A 794 -6.37 20.45 -2.39
C ARG A 794 -7.49 21.41 -2.69
N VAL A 795 -7.27 22.71 -2.48
CA VAL A 795 -8.14 23.78 -2.96
C VAL A 795 -7.57 24.35 -4.25
N THR A 796 -8.40 24.38 -5.28
CA THR A 796 -8.05 24.91 -6.60
C THR A 796 -9.10 25.88 -7.11
N LEU A 797 -8.72 26.76 -8.03
CA LEU A 797 -9.66 27.68 -8.67
C LEU A 797 -10.58 26.92 -9.64
N ASP A 798 -9.99 26.09 -10.49
CA ASP A 798 -10.64 25.44 -11.63
C ASP A 798 -10.33 23.94 -11.72
N GLY A 799 -9.75 23.36 -10.67
CA GLY A 799 -9.24 21.98 -10.67
C GLY A 799 -7.75 21.87 -10.97
N TRP A 800 -7.13 22.93 -11.49
CA TRP A 800 -5.73 22.90 -11.93
C TRP A 800 -4.89 23.92 -11.19
N ILE A 801 -5.37 25.16 -11.09
CA ILE A 801 -4.63 26.27 -10.49
C ILE A 801 -4.77 26.18 -8.95
N PRO A 802 -3.66 26.00 -8.21
CA PRO A 802 -3.70 25.94 -6.75
C PRO A 802 -4.13 27.27 -6.15
N ALA A 803 -4.87 27.22 -5.04
CA ALA A 803 -5.30 28.40 -4.30
C ALA A 803 -4.60 28.44 -2.92
N PRO A 804 -3.48 29.17 -2.78
CA PRO A 804 -2.74 29.23 -1.52
C PRO A 804 -3.38 30.18 -0.49
N GLY A 805 -3.17 29.91 0.80
CA GLY A 805 -3.64 30.74 1.91
C GLY A 805 -5.17 30.75 2.10
N VAL A 806 -5.90 29.83 1.48
CA VAL A 806 -7.34 29.68 1.64
C VAL A 806 -7.64 29.01 2.97
N GLU A 807 -8.48 29.65 3.78
CA GLU A 807 -8.94 29.07 5.04
C GLU A 807 -9.88 27.89 4.77
N VAL A 808 -9.55 26.74 5.35
CA VAL A 808 -10.37 25.53 5.33
C VAL A 808 -10.79 25.20 6.76
N ARG A 809 -12.08 24.92 6.95
CA ARG A 809 -12.66 24.56 8.24
C ARG A 809 -13.19 23.13 8.19
N ALA A 810 -12.90 22.35 9.23
CA ALA A 810 -13.50 21.05 9.47
C ALA A 810 -14.36 21.12 10.75
N ALA A 811 -15.63 20.76 10.65
CA ALA A 811 -16.58 20.74 11.76
C ALA A 811 -17.10 19.31 11.96
N THR A 812 -16.84 18.72 13.13
CA THR A 812 -17.26 17.35 13.46
C THR A 812 -18.58 17.33 14.25
N GLU A 813 -18.79 18.28 15.14
CA GLU A 813 -19.99 18.44 15.97
C GLU A 813 -20.27 19.93 16.22
N PRO A 814 -21.51 20.33 16.60
CA PRO A 814 -21.81 21.71 16.97
C PRO A 814 -20.83 22.23 18.04
N GLY A 815 -20.10 23.30 17.73
CA GLY A 815 -19.11 23.90 18.63
C GLY A 815 -17.70 23.31 18.54
N HIS A 816 -17.48 22.21 17.81
CA HIS A 816 -16.15 21.65 17.56
C HIS A 816 -15.72 21.90 16.11
N THR A 817 -14.94 22.95 15.90
CA THR A 817 -14.42 23.33 14.59
C THR A 817 -12.91 23.52 14.67
N THR A 818 -12.19 22.87 13.76
CA THR A 818 -10.77 23.07 13.54
C THR A 818 -10.55 23.81 12.23
N THR A 819 -9.58 24.71 12.20
CA THR A 819 -9.27 25.53 11.03
C THR A 819 -7.82 25.33 10.63
N THR A 820 -7.56 25.29 9.33
CA THR A 820 -6.23 25.31 8.73
C THR A 820 -6.24 26.22 7.51
N ALA A 821 -5.07 26.45 6.91
CA ALA A 821 -4.96 27.19 5.65
C ALA A 821 -4.23 26.35 4.62
N THR A 822 -4.55 26.56 3.34
CA THR A 822 -3.81 25.90 2.26
C THR A 822 -2.38 26.41 2.16
N ASP A 823 -1.45 25.52 1.88
CA ASP A 823 -0.06 25.86 1.61
C ASP A 823 0.12 26.50 0.22
N GLN A 824 1.37 26.76 -0.17
CA GLN A 824 1.70 27.38 -1.46
C GLN A 824 1.20 26.61 -2.70
N ASP A 825 0.98 25.29 -2.56
CA ASP A 825 0.52 24.41 -3.64
C ASP A 825 -0.99 24.10 -3.53
N GLY A 826 -1.68 24.77 -2.60
CA GLY A 826 -3.12 24.65 -2.39
C GLY A 826 -3.54 23.49 -1.48
N TYR A 827 -2.62 22.78 -0.82
CA TYR A 827 -2.96 21.63 0.01
C TYR A 827 -3.29 22.01 1.45
N TYR A 828 -4.26 21.32 2.04
CA TYR A 828 -4.63 21.43 3.45
C TYR A 828 -4.62 20.07 4.13
N PHE A 829 -4.31 20.06 5.43
CA PHE A 829 -4.24 18.85 6.25
C PHE A 829 -4.93 19.07 7.59
N PHE A 830 -5.72 18.10 7.99
CA PHE A 830 -6.28 17.93 9.33
C PHE A 830 -5.85 16.55 9.83
N PRO A 831 -4.65 16.44 10.45
CA PRO A 831 -4.25 15.21 11.13
C PRO A 831 -5.12 15.00 12.39
N GLY A 832 -5.07 13.81 12.97
CA GLY A 832 -5.65 13.56 14.30
C GLY A 832 -7.17 13.53 14.34
N GLN A 833 -7.85 13.26 13.21
CA GLN A 833 -9.31 13.30 13.16
C GLN A 833 -9.93 12.02 13.76
N PRO A 834 -11.00 12.15 14.57
CA PRO A 834 -11.60 10.99 15.23
C PRO A 834 -12.27 10.04 14.24
N ASN A 835 -11.89 8.75 14.29
CA ASN A 835 -12.50 7.70 13.50
C ASN A 835 -14.00 7.52 13.83
N GLY A 836 -14.81 7.23 12.81
CA GLY A 836 -16.26 7.03 12.91
C GLY A 836 -17.07 8.31 13.13
N LYS A 837 -16.47 9.50 13.04
CA LYS A 837 -17.22 10.77 13.11
C LYS A 837 -17.68 11.23 11.73
N ILE A 838 -18.71 12.06 11.70
CA ILE A 838 -19.14 12.77 10.49
C ILE A 838 -18.52 14.16 10.54
N VAL A 839 -17.91 14.60 9.44
CA VAL A 839 -17.28 15.91 9.33
C VAL A 839 -17.85 16.67 8.16
N SER A 840 -18.01 17.98 8.31
CA SER A 840 -18.22 18.91 7.20
C SER A 840 -16.94 19.71 6.98
N ILE A 841 -16.40 19.63 5.76
CA ILE A 841 -15.19 20.36 5.35
C ILE A 841 -15.62 21.44 4.38
N ARG A 842 -15.13 22.66 4.58
CA ARG A 842 -15.44 23.78 3.70
C ARG A 842 -14.27 24.73 3.56
N ALA A 843 -14.04 25.21 2.34
CA ALA A 843 -13.17 26.34 2.06
C ALA A 843 -13.99 27.63 2.06
N GLN A 844 -13.50 28.67 2.72
CA GLN A 844 -14.14 29.98 2.77
C GLN A 844 -13.56 30.91 1.71
N LEU A 845 -14.42 31.45 0.84
CA LEU A 845 -14.04 32.49 -0.14
C LEU A 845 -14.99 33.68 -0.03
N GLY A 846 -14.60 34.71 0.72
CA GLY A 846 -15.48 35.85 1.01
C GLY A 846 -16.76 35.37 1.72
N SER A 847 -17.92 35.56 1.09
CA SER A 847 -19.22 35.09 1.57
C SER A 847 -19.65 33.72 1.00
N ARG A 848 -18.78 33.00 0.29
CA ARG A 848 -19.08 31.68 -0.29
C ARG A 848 -18.39 30.56 0.50
N GLN A 849 -19.09 29.44 0.63
CA GLN A 849 -18.57 28.20 1.22
C GLN A 849 -18.52 27.14 0.13
N CYS A 850 -17.34 26.57 -0.10
CA CYS A 850 -17.13 25.53 -1.11
C CYS A 850 -16.80 24.20 -0.43
N PHE A 851 -17.28 23.09 -0.99
CA PHE A 851 -17.22 21.76 -0.36
C PHE A 851 -16.42 20.76 -1.21
N PRO A 852 -15.93 19.66 -0.63
CA PRO A 852 -15.33 18.57 -1.39
C PRO A 852 -16.29 17.97 -2.42
N ARG A 853 -15.75 17.49 -3.54
CA ARG A 853 -16.53 16.84 -4.62
C ARG A 853 -17.30 15.59 -4.17
N GLN A 854 -16.85 14.93 -3.11
CA GLN A 854 -17.45 13.74 -2.53
C GLN A 854 -18.73 14.04 -1.73
N GLY A 855 -18.90 15.26 -1.24
CA GLY A 855 -20.01 15.60 -0.38
C GLY A 855 -19.77 16.80 0.53
N ARG A 856 -20.85 17.41 1.01
CA ARG A 856 -20.82 18.44 2.07
C ARG A 856 -20.44 17.87 3.44
N ARG A 857 -20.74 16.59 3.63
CA ARG A 857 -20.46 15.82 4.85
C ARG A 857 -19.87 14.48 4.49
N ILE A 858 -18.91 14.03 5.29
CA ILE A 858 -18.13 12.83 5.04
C ILE A 858 -18.08 12.02 6.33
N GLU A 859 -18.22 10.70 6.22
CA GLU A 859 -17.99 9.77 7.32
C GLU A 859 -16.52 9.38 7.35
N ILE A 860 -15.83 9.70 8.44
CA ILE A 860 -14.41 9.41 8.62
C ILE A 860 -14.25 7.94 9.01
N GLY A 861 -14.21 7.03 8.03
CA GLY A 861 -13.92 5.61 8.25
C GLY A 861 -12.46 5.23 7.97
N LYS A 862 -11.78 6.02 7.14
CA LYS A 862 -10.41 5.79 6.65
C LYS A 862 -9.66 7.12 6.58
N ASP A 863 -8.36 7.05 6.31
CA ASP A 863 -7.58 8.22 5.93
C ASP A 863 -8.03 8.71 4.54
N GLU A 864 -8.35 10.00 4.43
CA GLU A 864 -8.86 10.63 3.22
C GLU A 864 -7.87 11.68 2.72
N ALA A 865 -7.20 11.44 1.60
CA ALA A 865 -6.18 12.33 1.03
C ALA A 865 -6.60 13.03 -0.29
N GLU A 866 -7.86 12.87 -0.70
CA GLU A 866 -8.40 13.34 -1.99
C GLU A 866 -9.67 14.19 -1.87
N LEU A 867 -9.85 14.87 -0.74
CA LEU A 867 -11.03 15.71 -0.50
C LEU A 867 -10.84 17.10 -1.14
N ASP A 868 -10.68 17.11 -2.46
CA ASP A 868 -10.39 18.32 -3.23
C ASP A 868 -11.62 19.24 -3.34
N ILE A 869 -11.36 20.55 -3.23
CA ILE A 869 -12.36 21.62 -3.29
C ILE A 869 -12.05 22.52 -4.49
N GLN A 870 -13.08 22.86 -5.25
CA GLN A 870 -12.98 23.81 -6.37
C GLN A 870 -13.76 25.08 -6.07
N LEU A 871 -13.12 26.24 -6.21
CA LEU A 871 -13.75 27.54 -5.92
C LEU A 871 -14.59 28.08 -7.11
N GLY A 872 -14.32 27.60 -8.33
CA GLY A 872 -14.94 28.04 -9.58
C GLY A 872 -14.29 29.26 -10.21
N GLN A 873 -14.52 29.48 -11.52
CA GLN A 873 -13.82 30.46 -12.37
C GLN A 873 -14.07 31.96 -12.06
N ASN A 874 -14.85 32.32 -11.04
CA ASN A 874 -15.17 33.73 -10.73
C ASN A 874 -14.18 34.38 -9.78
N LEU A 875 -12.89 34.35 -10.12
CA LEU A 875 -11.92 35.27 -9.56
C LEU A 875 -11.38 36.15 -10.70
N GLN A 876 -11.89 37.38 -10.76
CA GLN A 876 -11.28 38.47 -11.49
C GLN A 876 -9.88 38.74 -10.92
N PHE A 877 -8.90 37.93 -11.30
CA PHE A 877 -7.51 38.37 -11.36
C PHE A 877 -7.27 38.89 -12.77
N SER A 878 -7.33 40.21 -12.89
CA SER A 878 -6.98 40.93 -14.10
C SER A 878 -5.49 40.73 -14.42
N ARG A 879 -5.19 39.88 -15.40
CA ARG A 879 -4.13 40.07 -16.41
C ARG A 879 -4.26 38.97 -17.47
N GLY A 880 -4.55 39.38 -18.69
CA GLY A 880 -4.96 38.48 -19.77
C GLY A 880 -3.82 37.74 -20.45
N SER A 881 -4.13 36.57 -21.01
CA SER A 881 -4.03 36.29 -22.45
C SER A 881 -4.41 34.85 -22.77
N SER A 882 -5.28 34.71 -23.79
CA SER A 882 -5.40 33.65 -24.81
C SER A 882 -5.50 32.15 -24.45
N GLN A 883 -6.72 31.63 -24.68
CA GLN A 883 -7.11 30.40 -25.43
C GLN A 883 -6.33 29.09 -25.26
N LEU A 884 -7.00 28.07 -24.70
CA LEU A 884 -6.91 26.66 -25.11
C LEU A 884 -8.30 25.99 -24.99
N PRO A 885 -8.67 25.02 -25.88
CA PRO A 885 -9.98 24.39 -25.89
C PRO A 885 -9.93 22.96 -25.34
N PHE A 886 -10.70 22.63 -24.31
CA PHE A 886 -11.26 21.28 -24.06
C PHE A 886 -12.34 21.42 -22.99
N THR A 887 -13.58 21.68 -23.42
CA THR A 887 -14.76 21.64 -22.55
C THR A 887 -15.20 20.20 -22.37
N ALA A 888 -14.71 19.54 -21.31
CA ALA A 888 -15.44 18.43 -20.71
C ALA A 888 -16.62 19.02 -19.93
N ALA A 889 -17.83 18.60 -20.26
CA ALA A 889 -19.05 19.04 -19.61
C ALA A 889 -19.00 18.72 -18.11
N THR A 890 -18.74 19.73 -17.28
CA THR A 890 -18.95 19.67 -15.85
C THR A 890 -20.44 19.88 -15.58
N ASP A 891 -21.13 18.85 -15.10
CA ASP A 891 -22.44 19.01 -14.47
C ASP A 891 -22.21 19.77 -13.14
N PRO A 892 -22.67 21.03 -12.98
CA PRO A 892 -22.32 21.84 -11.82
C PRO A 892 -23.51 21.90 -10.85
N GLU A 893 -23.77 20.84 -10.10
CA GLU A 893 -24.55 20.95 -8.87
C GLU A 893 -23.66 20.66 -7.65
N GLN A 894 -23.47 21.72 -6.86
CA GLN A 894 -22.70 21.85 -5.60
C GLN A 894 -21.17 21.83 -5.68
N ALA A 895 -20.60 22.96 -6.09
CA ALA A 895 -19.21 23.32 -5.73
C ALA A 895 -19.14 24.37 -4.61
N CYS A 896 -20.05 25.35 -4.61
CA CYS A 896 -20.07 26.40 -3.59
C CYS A 896 -21.47 27.00 -3.36
N GLU A 897 -21.77 27.38 -2.12
CA GLU A 897 -22.99 28.04 -1.69
C GLU A 897 -22.72 29.44 -1.13
N ALA A 898 -23.71 30.33 -1.20
CA ALA A 898 -23.65 31.62 -0.51
C ALA A 898 -23.95 31.44 0.99
N THR A 899 -23.23 32.17 1.85
CA THR A 899 -23.41 32.11 3.30
C THR A 899 -24.76 32.75 3.66
N PRO A 900 -25.63 32.08 4.46
CA PRO A 900 -26.98 32.57 4.74
C PRO A 900 -27.05 33.95 5.41
N GLU A 901 -25.98 34.43 6.05
CA GLU A 901 -25.98 35.66 6.87
C GLU A 901 -26.04 36.98 6.07
N LEU A 902 -25.93 36.97 4.73
CA LEU A 902 -26.03 38.19 3.91
C LEU A 902 -27.29 38.29 3.05
N LEU A 903 -28.12 37.24 2.99
CA LEU A 903 -29.43 37.31 2.31
C LEU A 903 -30.51 38.05 3.13
N ALA A 904 -30.22 38.35 4.41
CA ALA A 904 -31.12 39.07 5.32
C ALA A 904 -30.90 40.60 5.34
N GLN A 905 -29.90 41.14 4.62
CA GLN A 905 -29.66 42.60 4.51
C GLN A 905 -29.85 43.15 3.09
N GLY A 906 -30.47 42.37 2.20
CA GLY A 906 -30.74 42.75 0.81
C GLY A 906 -32.18 42.46 0.37
N ARG A 907 -33.16 42.70 1.25
CA ARG A 907 -34.59 42.83 0.90
C ARG A 907 -35.19 44.06 1.54
#